data_AF-A0A087HJQ1-F1
#
_entry.id   AF-A0A087HJQ1-F1
#
_cell.length_a   1.000
_cell.length_b   1.000
_cell.length_c   1.000
_cell.angle_alpha   90.00
_cell.angle_beta   90.00
_cell.angle_gamma   90.00
#
_symmetry.space_group_name_H-M   'P 1'
#
loop_
_entity.id
_entity.type
_entity.pdbx_description
1 polymer ?
#
loop_
_entity_poly.entity_id
_entity_poly.type
_entity_poly.pdbx_seq_one_letter_code
_entity_poly.pdbx_strand_id
1 'polypeptide(L)'
;MIRGRTSKAIPRYVIFTLTRRSTISTTPLNPNLPGGFFFNNTRLSRYFGNGFSPNRSNFVGIDSQSPSSIRKFCSNESSGWTEEVEYLDESGSVIHSGKGIRSVEPGLDDHVMVGGLKKPFMNASAVSKIVEVVQRWKWGPELENQLDKLQFVPNMVHITQSLKIVKDVDAALSLFRWSKKQSWYLPCDECYVVLFDGLNQGREFVGIQTLFEEMVQDSSSYGDLKFNAYNQVIQYLAKAEKLEVAFCCFKKAQDSGCKIGTETYNNLMMLFLNKGLPYKAFEIYESMEKTDSLLDGSTYELIIPSLAKSGRLDAAFKLFQQMKERKLRPSFTVFSSLVDSMGKAGRLDTSMKIYTEMQGFGHRPSATMFVSLIDSYAKAGKLDTALRLWDEMKKSGFRPNFGLYTMIIESHAKSGKLEVAMSVFKDMEKAGFLPTPSTYSCLLEMHAGSGQVDSAMKIYNSMTNAGLRPGLSSYISLLTLLANKRLVDVAGKILLEMKAMGYSVDVCASDVLMIYIKDASVDLALKWLRFMGSSGIKTNNFIIRQLFESCMKNGLYDSARPLLETLVHSAGKVDLVLYTSILAHLVRCQDEDKERQLMSILSTTKHKAHAFMCGLFTGPEQRKQPVLTFVREFYQGIDYELEEGAARYFVNVLLNYLVLMGQINRARCVWKVAYENKLFPKAIVFDQHIAWSLDVRNLSVGAALIAVVHTLHRFRKRMLYYGVVPRRIKLVTGPTLKIVIAQMLSSVESPFEVSKVVLRAPGDLVMEWFKKPIVQQFLLNEIPSGSDILMHKLNIRVEKSIDFRDFWVLCFGFSREMAATSPLYNHLKDAEPFFLLAGPNVIESEEHILRMAKHIKHISTKLGLPLVFKSSFDKANRTSSKSFRGPGMAEGLKILEKVKVAYDLPIVTDVHESSQCEEVGKVADIIQIPAFLCRQTDLLVAAAQTGKIINIKKGQFCAPSVMENSAEKIRLAGNPNVMVCERGTMFGYNDLIVDPRNFEWMREANCPVVADITHALQQPAGKKLDGGGVASGGLRELIPCIARTAVAVGVDGIFMEVHDDPLSAPVDGPTQWPLRHLEELLEELIAIARVTKGKQQFKIDLTPYRD
;
A
#
# COMPACT_ATOMS: atom_id res chain seq x y z
N MET A 1 32.91 24.58 -61.22
CA MET A 1 32.03 23.58 -61.86
C MET A 1 31.28 22.85 -60.74
N ILE A 2 29.95 23.02 -60.58
CA ILE A 2 28.85 22.11 -61.03
C ILE A 2 28.77 20.83 -60.18
N ARG A 3 27.66 20.32 -59.59
CA ARG A 3 26.26 20.72 -59.18
C ARG A 3 25.76 19.57 -58.23
N GLY A 4 24.84 19.68 -57.26
CA GLY A 4 24.19 20.80 -56.55
C GLY A 4 22.68 20.60 -56.24
N ARG A 5 22.22 20.83 -54.98
CA ARG A 5 20.80 20.94 -54.46
C ARG A 5 20.07 19.62 -54.06
N THR A 6 19.08 19.51 -53.13
CA THR A 6 18.39 20.35 -52.09
C THR A 6 17.53 19.42 -51.19
N SER A 7 17.55 19.46 -49.84
CA SER A 7 16.73 20.24 -48.86
C SER A 7 15.39 19.63 -48.33
N LYS A 8 15.07 19.97 -47.05
CA LYS A 8 13.78 19.92 -46.30
C LYS A 8 13.32 18.70 -45.45
N ALA A 9 13.32 18.97 -44.13
CA ALA A 9 12.16 18.97 -43.20
C ALA A 9 11.71 17.72 -42.40
N ILE A 10 11.17 18.03 -41.21
CA ILE A 10 10.75 17.16 -40.09
C ILE A 10 9.21 17.20 -39.96
N PRO A 11 8.56 16.16 -39.38
CA PRO A 11 7.39 16.41 -38.54
C PRO A 11 7.51 15.85 -37.10
N ARG A 12 7.38 16.79 -36.17
CA ARG A 12 7.14 16.74 -34.72
C ARG A 12 6.67 15.40 -34.10
N TYR A 13 7.38 14.95 -33.06
CA TYR A 13 6.77 14.21 -31.96
C TYR A 13 5.81 15.13 -31.19
N VAL A 14 4.54 14.73 -31.05
CA VAL A 14 3.56 15.44 -30.23
C VAL A 14 3.54 14.85 -28.83
N ILE A 15 3.82 15.70 -27.83
CA ILE A 15 3.62 15.38 -26.42
C ILE A 15 2.12 15.38 -26.15
N PHE A 16 1.55 14.23 -25.78
CA PHE A 16 0.20 14.16 -25.21
C PHE A 16 0.27 13.85 -23.71
N THR A 17 0.18 14.89 -22.90
CA THR A 17 -0.19 14.81 -21.49
C THR A 17 -1.62 14.28 -21.37
N LEU A 18 -1.82 13.11 -20.79
CA LEU A 18 -3.15 12.56 -20.48
C LEU A 18 -3.48 12.70 -18.99
N THR A 19 -3.95 13.89 -18.63
CA THR A 19 -4.82 14.08 -17.46
C THR A 19 -6.13 13.33 -17.66
N ARG A 20 -6.48 12.38 -16.79
CA ARG A 20 -7.84 11.82 -16.73
C ARG A 20 -8.59 12.29 -15.47
N ARG A 21 -9.43 13.32 -15.66
CA ARG A 21 -10.64 13.58 -14.89
C ARG A 21 -11.83 13.52 -15.85
N SER A 22 -12.71 12.56 -15.66
CA SER A 22 -14.15 12.65 -15.98
C SER A 22 -14.83 11.46 -15.30
N THR A 23 -15.65 11.65 -14.26
CA THR A 23 -17.04 12.17 -14.27
C THR A 23 -17.99 11.31 -15.08
N ILE A 24 -18.82 10.57 -14.35
CA ILE A 24 -19.99 9.82 -14.80
C ILE A 24 -21.00 10.78 -15.45
N SER A 25 -21.61 10.36 -16.56
CA SER A 25 -22.85 10.93 -17.09
C SER A 25 -23.88 9.83 -17.30
N THR A 26 -25.12 10.08 -16.89
CA THR A 26 -26.20 9.10 -16.75
C THR A 26 -27.21 9.14 -17.91
N THR A 27 -27.77 7.96 -18.25
CA THR A 27 -29.13 7.74 -18.81
C THR A 27 -29.43 8.26 -20.24
N PRO A 28 -30.55 7.86 -20.91
CA PRO A 28 -31.62 6.90 -20.51
C PRO A 28 -32.09 5.85 -21.57
N LEU A 29 -32.95 4.90 -21.12
CA LEU A 29 -34.04 4.19 -21.85
C LEU A 29 -33.69 3.17 -22.99
N ASN A 30 -34.47 2.12 -23.32
CA ASN A 30 -35.45 1.30 -22.56
C ASN A 30 -35.71 -0.05 -23.33
N PRO A 31 -36.82 -0.83 -23.21
CA PRO A 31 -36.71 -2.25 -22.85
C PRO A 31 -37.21 -3.24 -23.93
N ASN A 32 -36.97 -4.54 -23.72
CA ASN A 32 -37.98 -5.59 -23.89
C ASN A 32 -37.58 -6.88 -23.15
N LEU A 33 -38.56 -7.49 -22.47
CA LEU A 33 -38.50 -8.68 -21.58
C LEU A 33 -38.91 -9.96 -22.35
N PRO A 34 -39.10 -11.15 -21.73
CA PRO A 34 -38.70 -11.69 -20.39
C PRO A 34 -37.76 -12.92 -20.53
N GLY A 35 -36.99 -13.42 -19.54
CA GLY A 35 -37.34 -13.92 -18.20
C GLY A 35 -37.09 -15.45 -18.13
N GLY A 36 -36.69 -16.11 -17.04
CA GLY A 36 -35.98 -15.68 -15.82
C GLY A 36 -34.61 -16.39 -15.75
N PHE A 37 -34.09 -16.88 -14.61
CA PHE A 37 -34.52 -16.83 -13.21
C PHE A 37 -33.27 -16.95 -12.29
N PHE A 38 -33.43 -16.80 -10.97
CA PHE A 38 -32.39 -16.97 -9.93
C PHE A 38 -32.78 -18.07 -8.93
N PHE A 39 -31.81 -18.73 -8.27
CA PHE A 39 -31.67 -18.97 -6.82
C PHE A 39 -30.31 -19.71 -6.60
N ASN A 40 -29.31 -19.31 -5.79
CA ASN A 40 -29.16 -19.01 -4.35
C ASN A 40 -28.95 -20.24 -3.41
N ASN A 41 -28.05 -20.05 -2.43
CA ASN A 41 -27.90 -20.75 -1.11
C ASN A 41 -26.75 -21.76 -0.82
N THR A 42 -25.75 -21.22 -0.12
CA THR A 42 -25.15 -21.60 1.20
C THR A 42 -25.61 -22.81 2.06
N ARG A 43 -24.64 -23.29 2.91
CA ARG A 43 -24.73 -24.04 4.22
C ARG A 43 -25.13 -25.54 4.14
N LEU A 44 -24.91 -26.49 5.07
CA LEU A 44 -24.06 -26.81 6.28
C LEU A 44 -24.39 -28.31 6.66
N SER A 45 -23.74 -29.08 7.56
CA SER A 45 -22.34 -29.28 8.03
C SER A 45 -22.29 -30.35 9.15
N ARG A 46 -21.13 -31.01 9.40
CA ARG A 46 -20.85 -32.00 10.49
C ARG A 46 -21.53 -33.37 10.25
N TYR A 47 -20.91 -34.53 10.52
CA TYR A 47 -20.58 -35.05 11.86
C TYR A 47 -19.50 -36.16 11.86
N PHE A 48 -19.06 -36.55 13.07
CA PHE A 48 -18.13 -37.66 13.39
C PHE A 48 -18.74 -39.06 13.15
N GLY A 49 -17.92 -40.10 13.03
CA GLY A 49 -18.37 -41.50 13.20
C GLY A 49 -17.35 -42.59 12.84
N ASN A 50 -16.86 -43.30 13.86
CA ASN A 50 -15.88 -44.41 13.80
C ASN A 50 -16.26 -45.61 12.90
N GLY A 51 -15.24 -46.37 12.48
CA GLY A 51 -15.14 -47.77 12.90
C GLY A 51 -15.19 -48.90 11.84
N PHE A 52 -14.10 -49.68 11.83
CA PHE A 52 -14.02 -51.13 11.57
C PHE A 52 -14.46 -51.76 10.22
N SER A 53 -13.68 -52.80 9.85
CA SER A 53 -14.00 -53.85 8.87
C SER A 53 -14.64 -55.07 9.61
N PRO A 54 -14.80 -56.29 9.03
CA PRO A 54 -14.73 -56.75 7.63
C PRO A 54 -15.88 -57.72 7.20
N ASN A 55 -15.84 -58.15 5.92
CA ASN A 55 -16.18 -59.51 5.43
C ASN A 55 -17.63 -60.05 5.34
N ARG A 56 -17.81 -60.88 4.27
CA ARG A 56 -18.73 -62.05 4.10
C ARG A 56 -20.24 -61.75 3.91
N SER A 57 -20.81 -62.00 2.72
CA SER A 57 -21.37 -63.28 2.19
C SER A 57 -22.70 -63.68 2.85
N ASN A 58 -23.76 -64.20 2.21
CA ASN A 58 -24.09 -64.60 0.82
C ASN A 58 -25.63 -64.89 0.76
N PHE A 59 -26.19 -65.22 -0.43
CA PHE A 59 -27.50 -65.88 -0.66
C PHE A 59 -28.79 -65.06 -0.34
N VAL A 60 -29.95 -65.23 -1.01
CA VAL A 60 -30.32 -65.63 -2.41
C VAL A 60 -31.82 -65.36 -2.68
N GLY A 61 -32.25 -65.31 -3.95
CA GLY A 61 -33.66 -65.33 -4.38
C GLY A 61 -33.96 -64.28 -5.47
N ILE A 62 -33.99 -64.57 -6.78
CA ILE A 62 -35.00 -65.34 -7.56
C ILE A 62 -36.35 -64.55 -7.61
N ASP A 63 -36.92 -64.13 -8.76
CA ASP A 63 -36.69 -64.52 -10.17
C ASP A 63 -37.04 -63.44 -11.23
N SER A 64 -36.57 -63.65 -12.48
CA SER A 64 -37.09 -63.23 -13.82
C SER A 64 -37.69 -61.81 -14.03
N GLN A 65 -37.38 -61.01 -15.06
CA GLN A 65 -37.24 -61.34 -16.50
C GLN A 65 -36.33 -60.33 -17.26
N SER A 66 -35.65 -60.82 -18.30
CA SER A 66 -34.88 -60.05 -19.29
C SER A 66 -35.73 -59.80 -20.57
N PRO A 67 -35.35 -58.92 -21.52
CA PRO A 67 -34.19 -59.12 -22.43
C PRO A 67 -33.42 -57.80 -22.80
N SER A 68 -32.23 -57.79 -23.40
CA SER A 68 -31.16 -58.80 -23.54
C SER A 68 -29.86 -58.13 -24.06
N SER A 69 -28.73 -58.47 -23.43
CA SER A 69 -27.38 -58.72 -24.00
C SER A 69 -26.62 -57.60 -24.75
N ILE A 70 -25.41 -57.12 -24.36
CA ILE A 70 -24.13 -57.78 -23.99
C ILE A 70 -23.45 -58.40 -25.24
N ARG A 71 -22.17 -58.14 -25.63
CA ARG A 71 -20.90 -58.07 -24.85
C ARG A 71 -19.78 -57.25 -25.55
N LYS A 72 -18.82 -56.73 -24.78
CA LYS A 72 -17.42 -56.47 -25.20
C LYS A 72 -16.54 -57.66 -24.80
N PHE A 73 -15.35 -57.83 -25.38
CA PHE A 73 -14.27 -58.59 -24.75
C PHE A 73 -12.87 -57.96 -24.92
N CYS A 74 -11.98 -58.31 -23.99
CA CYS A 74 -10.58 -57.91 -23.91
C CYS A 74 -9.63 -59.10 -24.11
N SER A 75 -8.33 -58.82 -24.02
CA SER A 75 -7.19 -59.67 -24.41
C SER A 75 -6.66 -60.66 -23.35
N ASN A 76 -6.02 -61.71 -23.89
CA ASN A 76 -4.84 -62.47 -23.40
C ASN A 76 -4.91 -63.63 -22.37
N GLU A 77 -4.17 -64.67 -22.78
CA GLU A 77 -3.38 -65.68 -22.03
C GLU A 77 -3.92 -67.09 -21.67
N SER A 78 -3.22 -68.08 -22.27
CA SER A 78 -2.86 -69.43 -21.77
C SER A 78 -3.84 -70.63 -21.81
N SER A 79 -3.43 -71.62 -22.63
CA SER A 79 -3.55 -73.09 -22.47
C SER A 79 -4.88 -73.77 -22.05
N GLY A 80 -5.44 -74.55 -22.97
CA GLY A 80 -6.36 -75.67 -22.69
C GLY A 80 -6.61 -76.54 -23.95
N TRP A 81 -6.36 -77.85 -23.88
CA TRP A 81 -6.64 -78.82 -24.95
C TRP A 81 -7.84 -79.71 -24.58
N THR A 82 -8.82 -79.84 -25.50
CA THR A 82 -9.78 -80.95 -25.75
C THR A 82 -11.02 -80.35 -26.44
N GLU A 83 -11.70 -80.96 -27.42
CA GLU A 83 -12.19 -82.35 -27.50
C GLU A 83 -11.69 -83.13 -28.75
N GLU A 84 -12.25 -84.32 -28.99
CA GLU A 84 -11.82 -85.29 -30.03
C GLU A 84 -12.54 -85.08 -31.37
N VAL A 85 -11.88 -85.44 -32.48
CA VAL A 85 -12.44 -85.38 -33.84
C VAL A 85 -12.45 -86.78 -34.44
N GLU A 86 -13.61 -87.19 -34.97
CA GLU A 86 -13.79 -88.44 -35.71
C GLU A 86 -13.66 -88.22 -37.22
N TYR A 87 -12.94 -89.11 -37.89
CA TYR A 87 -12.82 -89.17 -39.34
C TYR A 87 -13.71 -90.31 -39.87
N LEU A 88 -14.61 -89.99 -40.79
CA LEU A 88 -15.55 -90.93 -41.41
C LEU A 88 -15.09 -91.35 -42.82
N ASP A 89 -15.47 -92.55 -43.26
CA ASP A 89 -15.34 -92.98 -44.66
C ASP A 89 -16.51 -92.51 -45.54
N GLU A 90 -16.44 -92.84 -46.83
CA GLU A 90 -17.47 -92.50 -47.84
C GLU A 90 -18.84 -93.17 -47.59
N SER A 91 -18.95 -94.07 -46.61
CA SER A 91 -20.21 -94.67 -46.15
C SER A 91 -20.76 -94.02 -44.86
N GLY A 92 -19.97 -93.17 -44.19
CA GLY A 92 -20.31 -92.55 -42.91
C GLY A 92 -19.88 -93.36 -41.67
N SER A 93 -19.00 -94.35 -41.82
CA SER A 93 -18.48 -95.14 -40.70
C SER A 93 -17.19 -94.53 -40.12
N VAL A 94 -17.04 -94.51 -38.79
CA VAL A 94 -15.85 -93.94 -38.11
C VAL A 94 -14.62 -94.81 -38.35
N ILE A 95 -13.60 -94.24 -39.00
CA ILE A 95 -12.31 -94.90 -39.29
C ILE A 95 -11.28 -94.62 -38.19
N HIS A 96 -11.28 -93.42 -37.62
CA HIS A 96 -10.28 -92.99 -36.63
C HIS A 96 -10.78 -91.80 -35.78
N SER A 97 -10.41 -91.75 -34.50
CA SER A 97 -10.66 -90.60 -33.61
C SER A 97 -9.38 -90.10 -32.95
N GLY A 98 -9.22 -88.78 -32.87
CA GLY A 98 -8.01 -88.14 -32.32
C GLY A 98 -8.10 -86.62 -32.18
N LYS A 99 -7.14 -85.99 -31.48
CA LYS A 99 -7.14 -84.55 -31.19
C LYS A 99 -6.32 -83.77 -32.23
N GLY A 100 -6.92 -82.79 -32.89
CA GLY A 100 -6.27 -81.98 -33.94
C GLY A 100 -6.84 -80.57 -34.07
N ILE A 101 -6.09 -79.68 -34.72
CA ILE A 101 -6.45 -78.26 -34.95
C ILE A 101 -7.20 -78.14 -36.28
N ARG A 102 -8.36 -77.46 -36.29
CA ARG A 102 -9.09 -77.10 -37.51
C ARG A 102 -8.91 -75.62 -37.85
N SER A 103 -8.36 -75.31 -39.01
CA SER A 103 -8.25 -73.95 -39.56
C SER A 103 -8.73 -73.91 -41.00
N VAL A 104 -10.05 -73.81 -41.20
CA VAL A 104 -10.66 -73.46 -42.49
C VAL A 104 -11.93 -72.64 -42.20
N GLU A 105 -11.93 -71.36 -42.55
CA GLU A 105 -13.16 -70.60 -42.77
C GLU A 105 -13.60 -70.77 -44.25
N PRO A 106 -14.90 -70.73 -44.57
CA PRO A 106 -15.37 -70.95 -45.94
C PRO A 106 -15.22 -69.69 -46.79
N GLY A 107 -14.65 -69.80 -48.00
CA GLY A 107 -14.68 -68.67 -48.96
C GLY A 107 -13.57 -68.60 -50.03
N LEU A 108 -12.54 -69.45 -50.00
CA LEU A 108 -11.56 -69.54 -51.09
C LEU A 108 -11.68 -70.88 -51.83
N ASP A 109 -12.30 -70.84 -53.01
CA ASP A 109 -11.86 -71.52 -54.24
C ASP A 109 -12.97 -71.47 -55.31
N ASP A 110 -12.97 -70.44 -56.16
CA ASP A 110 -13.78 -70.45 -57.38
C ASP A 110 -13.14 -71.38 -58.43
N HIS A 111 -13.94 -72.29 -58.98
CA HIS A 111 -13.51 -73.28 -59.97
C HIS A 111 -14.12 -72.99 -61.35
N VAL A 112 -13.31 -73.10 -62.42
CA VAL A 112 -13.79 -73.15 -63.81
C VAL A 112 -13.20 -74.37 -64.52
N MET A 113 -14.04 -75.07 -65.29
CA MET A 113 -13.78 -76.37 -65.90
C MET A 113 -13.21 -76.29 -67.32
N VAL A 114 -12.03 -76.89 -67.58
CA VAL A 114 -11.67 -77.50 -68.87
C VAL A 114 -10.72 -78.70 -68.66
N GLY A 115 -10.98 -79.84 -69.31
CA GLY A 115 -9.89 -80.73 -69.78
C GLY A 115 -9.30 -81.81 -68.85
N GLY A 116 -9.69 -81.89 -67.57
CA GLY A 116 -9.54 -83.12 -66.77
C GLY A 116 -8.12 -83.58 -66.37
N LEU A 117 -7.42 -82.81 -65.53
CA LEU A 117 -6.46 -83.30 -64.50
C LEU A 117 -6.06 -82.13 -63.57
N LYS A 118 -6.20 -82.28 -62.24
CA LYS A 118 -6.02 -81.19 -61.26
C LYS A 118 -4.56 -81.02 -60.78
N LYS A 119 -4.04 -79.78 -60.79
CA LYS A 119 -2.91 -79.32 -59.95
C LYS A 119 -3.09 -77.84 -59.54
N PRO A 120 -2.71 -77.44 -58.30
CA PRO A 120 -2.80 -76.05 -57.84
C PRO A 120 -1.66 -75.17 -58.37
N PHE A 121 -1.92 -73.87 -58.49
CA PHE A 121 -0.92 -72.85 -58.88
C PHE A 121 -0.28 -72.25 -57.62
N MET A 122 1.06 -72.19 -57.55
CA MET A 122 1.77 -71.75 -56.34
C MET A 122 1.75 -70.22 -56.17
N ASN A 123 1.38 -69.72 -54.97
CA ASN A 123 1.32 -68.28 -54.65
C ASN A 123 2.62 -67.52 -54.98
N ALA A 124 3.79 -68.13 -54.78
CA ALA A 124 5.08 -67.52 -55.12
C ALA A 124 5.27 -67.34 -56.65
N SER A 125 4.72 -68.26 -57.45
CA SER A 125 4.72 -68.16 -58.92
C SER A 125 3.78 -67.06 -59.41
N ALA A 126 2.61 -66.92 -58.77
CA ALA A 126 1.66 -65.84 -59.03
C ALA A 126 2.28 -64.46 -58.75
N VAL A 127 2.86 -64.26 -57.56
CA VAL A 127 3.57 -63.01 -57.19
C VAL A 127 4.73 -62.72 -58.15
N SER A 128 5.58 -63.71 -58.44
CA SER A 128 6.70 -63.54 -59.38
C SER A 128 6.23 -63.13 -60.78
N LYS A 129 5.11 -63.69 -61.25
CA LYS A 129 4.55 -63.34 -62.58
C LYS A 129 3.94 -61.94 -62.61
N ILE A 130 3.25 -61.51 -61.56
CA ILE A 130 2.74 -60.13 -61.43
C ILE A 130 3.91 -59.14 -61.43
N VAL A 131 4.94 -59.41 -60.63
CA VAL A 131 6.15 -58.56 -60.57
C VAL A 131 6.89 -58.54 -61.92
N GLU A 132 7.06 -59.67 -62.61
CA GLU A 132 7.65 -59.72 -63.96
C GLU A 132 6.87 -58.86 -64.95
N VAL A 133 5.53 -58.98 -64.98
CA VAL A 133 4.66 -58.24 -65.89
C VAL A 133 4.73 -56.73 -65.61
N VAL A 134 4.69 -56.32 -64.34
CA VAL A 134 4.77 -54.90 -63.93
C VAL A 134 6.17 -54.29 -64.17
N GLN A 135 7.24 -55.07 -64.05
CA GLN A 135 8.61 -54.58 -64.34
C GLN A 135 8.94 -54.53 -65.84
N ARG A 136 8.29 -55.37 -66.66
CA ARG A 136 8.62 -55.53 -68.08
C ARG A 136 7.93 -54.52 -69.00
N TRP A 137 6.83 -53.92 -68.57
CA TRP A 137 6.02 -53.00 -69.36
C TRP A 137 5.82 -51.67 -68.62
N LYS A 138 5.75 -50.55 -69.36
CA LYS A 138 5.37 -49.26 -68.78
C LYS A 138 3.86 -49.19 -68.55
N TRP A 139 3.45 -48.42 -67.54
CA TRP A 139 2.03 -48.32 -67.19
C TRP A 139 1.19 -47.69 -68.31
N GLY A 140 0.05 -48.32 -68.61
CA GLY A 140 -0.84 -47.94 -69.71
C GLY A 140 -1.83 -49.05 -70.06
N PRO A 141 -2.73 -48.83 -71.04
CA PRO A 141 -3.80 -49.78 -71.39
C PRO A 141 -3.25 -51.13 -71.87
N GLU A 142 -2.07 -51.16 -72.50
CA GLU A 142 -1.37 -52.39 -72.87
C GLU A 142 -1.10 -53.28 -71.65
N LEU A 143 -0.63 -52.69 -70.54
CA LEU A 143 -0.26 -53.41 -69.31
C LEU A 143 -1.50 -53.81 -68.50
N GLU A 144 -2.49 -52.93 -68.35
CA GLU A 144 -3.76 -53.31 -67.70
C GLU A 144 -4.38 -54.53 -68.42
N ASN A 145 -4.37 -54.53 -69.76
CA ASN A 145 -4.83 -55.64 -70.61
C ASN A 145 -3.92 -56.89 -70.60
N GLN A 146 -2.70 -56.84 -70.02
CA GLN A 146 -1.90 -58.03 -69.71
C GLN A 146 -2.18 -58.56 -68.30
N LEU A 147 -2.47 -57.67 -67.34
CA LEU A 147 -2.89 -58.04 -65.98
C LEU A 147 -4.29 -58.67 -65.99
N ASP A 148 -5.21 -58.18 -66.83
CA ASP A 148 -6.54 -58.75 -67.05
C ASP A 148 -6.49 -60.11 -67.80
N LYS A 149 -5.36 -60.45 -68.45
CA LYS A 149 -5.12 -61.72 -69.17
C LYS A 149 -4.28 -62.73 -68.40
N LEU A 150 -4.05 -62.51 -67.11
CA LEU A 150 -3.34 -63.48 -66.26
C LEU A 150 -4.10 -64.82 -66.23
N GLN A 151 -3.36 -65.93 -66.27
CA GLN A 151 -3.92 -67.30 -66.27
C GLN A 151 -4.51 -67.73 -64.92
N PHE A 152 -4.55 -66.83 -63.94
CA PHE A 152 -5.08 -67.01 -62.60
C PHE A 152 -5.68 -65.69 -62.13
N VAL A 153 -6.70 -65.74 -61.27
CA VAL A 153 -7.26 -64.54 -60.63
C VAL A 153 -6.32 -64.12 -59.49
N PRO A 154 -5.75 -62.89 -59.50
CA PRO A 154 -4.94 -62.42 -58.39
C PRO A 154 -5.79 -62.28 -57.12
N ASN A 155 -5.19 -62.55 -55.96
CA ASN A 155 -5.83 -62.30 -54.66
C ASN A 155 -5.10 -61.21 -53.87
N MET A 156 -5.69 -60.79 -52.76
CA MET A 156 -5.16 -59.72 -51.90
C MET A 156 -3.70 -59.97 -51.49
N VAL A 157 -3.37 -61.21 -51.11
CA VAL A 157 -2.01 -61.60 -50.67
C VAL A 157 -1.01 -61.48 -51.83
N HIS A 158 -1.41 -61.87 -53.05
CA HIS A 158 -0.56 -61.72 -54.23
C HIS A 158 -0.23 -60.24 -54.50
N ILE A 159 -1.20 -59.34 -54.37
CA ILE A 159 -0.98 -57.89 -54.57
C ILE A 159 -0.11 -57.31 -53.45
N THR A 160 -0.44 -57.54 -52.17
CA THR A 160 0.34 -57.00 -51.03
C THR A 160 1.80 -57.47 -51.06
N GLN A 161 2.04 -58.73 -51.43
CA GLN A 161 3.40 -59.26 -51.50
C GLN A 161 4.14 -58.82 -52.78
N SER A 162 3.44 -58.56 -53.88
CA SER A 162 4.02 -57.96 -55.09
C SER A 162 4.47 -56.51 -54.84
N LEU A 163 3.64 -55.71 -54.14
CA LEU A 163 3.95 -54.32 -53.78
C LEU A 163 5.20 -54.19 -52.91
N LYS A 164 5.51 -55.19 -52.07
CA LYS A 164 6.76 -55.25 -51.28
C LYS A 164 8.01 -55.55 -52.11
N ILE A 165 7.87 -56.05 -53.34
CA ILE A 165 8.98 -56.47 -54.21
C ILE A 165 9.22 -55.47 -55.36
N VAL A 166 8.17 -54.79 -55.84
CA VAL A 166 8.28 -53.73 -56.84
C VAL A 166 9.00 -52.52 -56.24
N LYS A 167 10.22 -52.24 -56.73
CA LYS A 167 11.07 -51.13 -56.25
C LYS A 167 10.72 -49.76 -56.86
N ASP A 168 10.01 -49.75 -57.97
CA ASP A 168 9.55 -48.54 -58.63
C ASP A 168 8.24 -48.05 -57.99
N VAL A 169 8.29 -46.86 -57.39
CA VAL A 169 7.18 -46.30 -56.60
C VAL A 169 5.98 -45.95 -57.50
N ASP A 170 6.21 -45.46 -58.72
CA ASP A 170 5.14 -45.14 -59.68
C ASP A 170 4.46 -46.42 -60.18
N ALA A 171 5.23 -47.46 -60.46
CA ALA A 171 4.71 -48.77 -60.85
C ALA A 171 3.93 -49.44 -59.69
N ALA A 172 4.40 -49.30 -58.45
CA ALA A 172 3.72 -49.82 -57.26
C ALA A 172 2.40 -49.07 -56.97
N LEU A 173 2.40 -47.73 -57.04
CA LEU A 173 1.19 -46.91 -56.92
C LEU A 173 0.17 -47.25 -58.01
N SER A 174 0.63 -47.46 -59.24
CA SER A 174 -0.25 -47.75 -60.36
C SER A 174 -0.82 -49.18 -60.28
N LEU A 175 -0.03 -50.16 -59.84
CA LEU A 175 -0.50 -51.52 -59.52
C LEU A 175 -1.54 -51.52 -58.40
N PHE A 176 -1.32 -50.73 -57.35
CA PHE A 176 -2.28 -50.55 -56.26
C PHE A 176 -3.60 -49.93 -56.76
N ARG A 177 -3.53 -48.85 -57.56
CA ARG A 177 -4.71 -48.19 -58.15
C ARG A 177 -5.46 -49.07 -59.16
N TRP A 178 -4.78 -49.89 -59.96
CA TRP A 178 -5.46 -50.88 -60.82
C TRP A 178 -6.12 -51.97 -59.98
N SER A 179 -5.46 -52.46 -58.93
CA SER A 179 -6.05 -53.44 -58.01
C SER A 179 -7.35 -52.90 -57.39
N LYS A 180 -7.37 -51.63 -56.97
CA LYS A 180 -8.58 -50.92 -56.49
C LYS A 180 -9.74 -50.84 -57.49
N LYS A 181 -9.52 -50.98 -58.80
CA LYS A 181 -10.61 -51.04 -59.80
C LYS A 181 -11.32 -52.40 -59.80
N GLN A 182 -10.72 -53.43 -59.23
CA GLN A 182 -11.21 -54.81 -59.27
C GLN A 182 -12.17 -55.10 -58.12
N SER A 183 -13.28 -55.77 -58.41
CA SER A 183 -14.37 -56.03 -57.45
C SER A 183 -13.99 -56.92 -56.25
N TRP A 184 -12.90 -57.67 -56.36
CA TRP A 184 -12.39 -58.58 -55.33
C TRP A 184 -11.29 -57.96 -54.43
N TYR A 185 -10.84 -56.74 -54.70
CA TYR A 185 -9.74 -56.12 -53.97
C TYR A 185 -10.22 -55.15 -52.89
N LEU A 186 -9.67 -55.30 -51.68
CA LEU A 186 -9.88 -54.38 -50.56
C LEU A 186 -8.52 -53.83 -50.09
N PRO A 187 -8.31 -52.51 -50.00
CA PRO A 187 -7.04 -51.95 -49.53
C PRO A 187 -6.66 -52.37 -48.11
N CYS A 188 -5.39 -52.72 -47.90
CA CYS A 188 -4.86 -53.21 -46.62
C CYS A 188 -3.90 -52.20 -45.95
N ASP A 189 -3.78 -52.22 -44.62
CA ASP A 189 -2.88 -51.30 -43.88
C ASP A 189 -1.41 -51.45 -44.31
N GLU A 190 -0.93 -52.69 -44.42
CA GLU A 190 0.42 -52.99 -44.93
C GLU A 190 0.67 -52.42 -46.34
N CYS A 191 -0.38 -52.37 -47.17
CA CYS A 191 -0.32 -51.88 -48.55
C CYS A 191 0.02 -50.38 -48.54
N TYR A 192 -0.66 -49.60 -47.69
CA TYR A 192 -0.38 -48.17 -47.52
C TYR A 192 0.97 -47.90 -46.88
N VAL A 193 1.35 -48.64 -45.83
CA VAL A 193 2.65 -48.46 -45.15
C VAL A 193 3.81 -48.63 -46.14
N VAL A 194 3.80 -49.69 -46.95
CA VAL A 194 4.84 -49.93 -47.97
C VAL A 194 4.92 -48.80 -49.00
N LEU A 195 3.78 -48.29 -49.47
CA LEU A 195 3.73 -47.19 -50.43
C LEU A 195 4.18 -45.86 -49.82
N PHE A 196 3.80 -45.56 -48.57
CA PHE A 196 4.27 -44.38 -47.85
C PHE A 196 5.78 -44.44 -47.55
N ASP A 197 6.31 -45.61 -47.19
CA ASP A 197 7.74 -45.81 -46.97
C ASP A 197 8.53 -45.58 -48.27
N GLY A 198 8.05 -46.10 -49.41
CA GLY A 198 8.64 -45.85 -50.73
C GLY A 198 8.64 -44.37 -51.12
N LEU A 199 7.48 -43.70 -50.99
CA LEU A 199 7.35 -42.27 -51.27
C LEU A 199 8.19 -41.39 -50.32
N ASN A 200 8.33 -41.78 -49.04
CA ASN A 200 9.17 -41.07 -48.08
C ASN A 200 10.68 -41.23 -48.38
N GLN A 201 11.10 -42.42 -48.84
CA GLN A 201 12.47 -42.64 -49.34
C GLN A 201 12.76 -41.77 -50.58
N GLY A 202 11.80 -41.64 -51.50
CA GLY A 202 11.85 -40.71 -52.64
C GLY A 202 11.70 -39.22 -52.28
N ARG A 203 11.29 -38.90 -51.05
CA ARG A 203 10.90 -37.54 -50.58
C ARG A 203 9.75 -36.91 -51.38
N GLU A 204 8.84 -37.71 -51.91
CA GLU A 204 7.73 -37.26 -52.76
C GLU A 204 6.51 -36.84 -51.94
N PHE A 205 6.62 -35.72 -51.23
CA PHE A 205 5.59 -35.22 -50.31
C PHE A 205 4.21 -34.99 -50.95
N VAL A 206 4.17 -34.66 -52.26
CA VAL A 206 2.90 -34.50 -52.99
C VAL A 206 2.22 -35.87 -53.17
N GLY A 207 2.97 -36.90 -53.58
CA GLY A 207 2.48 -38.27 -53.67
C GLY A 207 2.01 -38.80 -52.32
N ILE A 208 2.72 -38.48 -51.23
CA ILE A 208 2.29 -38.81 -49.85
C ILE A 208 0.93 -38.15 -49.55
N GLN A 209 0.72 -36.88 -49.89
CA GLN A 209 -0.57 -36.23 -49.64
C GLN A 209 -1.70 -36.84 -50.49
N THR A 210 -1.47 -37.10 -51.78
CA THR A 210 -2.48 -37.72 -52.65
C THR A 210 -2.85 -39.14 -52.19
N LEU A 211 -1.86 -39.98 -51.88
CA LEU A 211 -2.10 -41.32 -51.35
C LEU A 211 -2.80 -41.31 -49.98
N PHE A 212 -2.51 -40.30 -49.15
CA PHE A 212 -3.22 -40.08 -47.88
C PHE A 212 -4.69 -39.71 -48.08
N GLU A 213 -5.01 -38.90 -49.09
CA GLU A 213 -6.40 -38.57 -49.43
C GLU A 213 -7.14 -39.78 -50.04
N GLU A 214 -6.48 -40.60 -50.85
CA GLU A 214 -7.00 -41.90 -51.30
C GLU A 214 -7.28 -42.85 -50.11
N MET A 215 -6.36 -42.95 -49.14
CA MET A 215 -6.53 -43.78 -47.94
C MET A 215 -7.73 -43.33 -47.07
N VAL A 216 -7.92 -42.01 -46.91
CA VAL A 216 -9.07 -41.45 -46.17
C VAL A 216 -10.38 -41.77 -46.88
N GLN A 217 -10.44 -41.64 -48.22
CA GLN A 217 -11.61 -42.00 -49.01
C GLN A 217 -11.96 -43.50 -48.91
N ASP A 218 -10.95 -44.37 -48.98
CA ASP A 218 -11.16 -45.82 -48.88
C ASP A 218 -11.64 -46.22 -47.48
N SER A 219 -11.11 -45.60 -46.42
CA SER A 219 -11.61 -45.81 -45.04
C SER A 219 -13.06 -45.34 -44.83
N SER A 220 -13.55 -44.43 -45.68
CA SER A 220 -14.93 -43.94 -45.65
C SER A 220 -15.88 -44.80 -46.50
N SER A 221 -15.37 -45.41 -47.58
CA SER A 221 -16.15 -46.24 -48.51
C SER A 221 -16.38 -47.67 -48.00
N TYR A 222 -15.42 -48.21 -47.23
CA TYR A 222 -15.46 -49.57 -46.68
C TYR A 222 -15.42 -49.51 -45.14
N GLY A 223 -16.60 -49.23 -44.56
CA GLY A 223 -16.79 -48.61 -43.23
C GLY A 223 -16.40 -49.39 -41.97
N ASP A 224 -15.31 -50.15 -41.97
CA ASP A 224 -14.69 -50.72 -40.75
C ASP A 224 -13.14 -50.80 -40.79
N LEU A 225 -12.49 -50.32 -41.87
CA LEU A 225 -11.04 -50.38 -42.02
C LEU A 225 -10.30 -49.33 -41.17
N LYS A 226 -9.49 -49.80 -40.22
CA LYS A 226 -8.61 -48.96 -39.37
C LYS A 226 -7.15 -49.14 -39.78
N PHE A 227 -6.58 -48.11 -40.37
CA PHE A 227 -5.18 -48.08 -40.80
C PHE A 227 -4.28 -47.51 -39.70
N ASN A 228 -3.14 -48.14 -39.40
CA ASN A 228 -2.09 -47.57 -38.54
C ASN A 228 -1.14 -46.66 -39.31
N ALA A 229 -1.15 -46.72 -40.65
CA ALA A 229 -0.35 -45.89 -41.55
C ALA A 229 -0.39 -44.38 -41.21
N TYR A 230 -1.50 -43.87 -40.67
CA TYR A 230 -1.62 -42.48 -40.17
C TYR A 230 -0.47 -42.09 -39.21
N ASN A 231 -0.08 -42.97 -38.29
CA ASN A 231 1.00 -42.67 -37.32
C ASN A 231 2.35 -42.51 -38.03
N GLN A 232 2.67 -43.42 -38.94
CA GLN A 232 3.94 -43.44 -39.69
C GLN A 232 4.11 -42.15 -40.51
N VAL A 233 3.07 -41.77 -41.28
CA VAL A 233 3.05 -40.57 -42.12
C VAL A 233 3.23 -39.29 -41.30
N ILE A 234 2.52 -39.15 -40.18
CA ILE A 234 2.62 -37.96 -39.32
C ILE A 234 4.04 -37.87 -38.72
N GLN A 235 4.63 -38.98 -38.28
CA GLN A 235 6.00 -38.99 -37.77
C GLN A 235 7.03 -38.59 -38.83
N TYR A 236 6.89 -39.07 -40.07
CA TYR A 236 7.77 -38.68 -41.18
C TYR A 236 7.64 -37.20 -41.53
N LEU A 237 6.42 -36.69 -41.66
CA LEU A 237 6.18 -35.27 -41.95
C LEU A 237 6.68 -34.36 -40.82
N ALA A 238 6.56 -34.79 -39.55
CA ALA A 238 7.10 -34.06 -38.41
C ALA A 238 8.63 -34.06 -38.37
N LYS A 239 9.27 -35.21 -38.60
CA LYS A 239 10.73 -35.35 -38.73
C LYS A 239 11.28 -34.57 -39.94
N ALA A 240 10.49 -34.39 -41.01
CA ALA A 240 10.80 -33.55 -42.18
C ALA A 240 10.42 -32.06 -42.04
N GLU A 241 10.04 -31.62 -40.85
CA GLU A 241 9.62 -30.25 -40.50
C GLU A 241 8.43 -29.65 -41.27
N LYS A 242 7.56 -30.48 -41.87
CA LYS A 242 6.41 -30.06 -42.71
C LYS A 242 5.17 -29.74 -41.87
N LEU A 243 5.21 -28.63 -41.13
CA LEU A 243 4.19 -28.23 -40.15
C LEU A 243 2.73 -28.26 -40.63
N GLU A 244 2.42 -27.64 -41.77
CA GLU A 244 1.02 -27.50 -42.23
C GLU A 244 0.41 -28.86 -42.63
N VAL A 245 1.16 -29.64 -43.40
CA VAL A 245 0.73 -30.97 -43.87
C VAL A 245 0.65 -31.95 -42.70
N ALA A 246 1.64 -31.97 -41.81
CA ALA A 246 1.63 -32.83 -40.61
C ALA A 246 0.41 -32.56 -39.71
N PHE A 247 0.05 -31.29 -39.51
CA PHE A 247 -1.12 -30.91 -38.71
C PHE A 247 -2.45 -31.22 -39.41
N CYS A 248 -2.52 -31.08 -40.74
CA CYS A 248 -3.68 -31.48 -41.53
C CYS A 248 -3.91 -33.00 -41.46
N CYS A 249 -2.86 -33.81 -41.65
CA CYS A 249 -2.92 -35.26 -41.49
C CYS A 249 -3.30 -35.67 -40.06
N PHE A 250 -2.76 -34.99 -39.04
CA PHE A 250 -3.14 -35.20 -37.65
C PHE A 250 -4.63 -34.97 -37.39
N LYS A 251 -5.20 -33.83 -37.84
CA LYS A 251 -6.64 -33.58 -37.67
C LYS A 251 -7.50 -34.63 -38.38
N LYS A 252 -7.20 -34.93 -39.65
CA LYS A 252 -7.91 -35.98 -40.40
C LYS A 252 -7.84 -37.34 -39.68
N ALA A 253 -6.69 -37.71 -39.10
CA ALA A 253 -6.56 -38.93 -38.30
C ALA A 253 -7.43 -38.95 -37.03
N GLN A 254 -7.64 -37.80 -36.39
CA GLN A 254 -8.55 -37.67 -35.25
C GLN A 254 -10.02 -37.75 -35.66
N ASP A 255 -10.40 -37.07 -36.75
CA ASP A 255 -11.77 -37.08 -37.28
C ASP A 255 -12.17 -38.50 -37.73
N SER A 256 -11.23 -39.29 -38.27
CA SER A 256 -11.40 -40.72 -38.59
C SER A 256 -11.33 -41.67 -37.38
N GLY A 257 -11.19 -41.17 -36.15
CA GLY A 257 -11.18 -42.00 -34.94
C GLY A 257 -9.96 -42.92 -34.76
N CYS A 258 -8.83 -42.63 -35.43
CA CYS A 258 -7.62 -43.43 -35.35
C CYS A 258 -6.91 -43.26 -33.99
N LYS A 259 -6.34 -44.34 -33.43
CA LYS A 259 -5.50 -44.26 -32.23
C LYS A 259 -4.12 -43.69 -32.60
N ILE A 260 -3.87 -42.46 -32.18
CA ILE A 260 -2.58 -41.79 -32.37
C ILE A 260 -1.61 -42.20 -31.25
N GLY A 261 -0.41 -42.64 -31.63
CA GLY A 261 0.62 -43.12 -30.70
C GLY A 261 1.40 -42.00 -29.99
N THR A 262 1.94 -42.29 -28.81
CA THR A 262 2.76 -41.37 -27.99
C THR A 262 3.92 -40.75 -28.76
N GLU A 263 4.67 -41.55 -29.54
CA GLU A 263 5.78 -41.02 -30.38
C GLU A 263 5.28 -40.01 -31.43
N THR A 264 4.10 -40.24 -32.02
CA THR A 264 3.49 -39.35 -33.00
C THR A 264 3.13 -38.00 -32.38
N TYR A 265 2.56 -38.01 -31.17
CA TYR A 265 2.30 -36.81 -30.37
C TYR A 265 3.61 -36.07 -30.03
N ASN A 266 4.63 -36.78 -29.53
CA ASN A 266 5.91 -36.17 -29.13
C ASN A 266 6.64 -35.52 -30.33
N ASN A 267 6.66 -36.16 -31.50
CA ASN A 267 7.23 -35.58 -32.72
C ASN A 267 6.47 -34.33 -33.21
N LEU A 268 5.13 -34.32 -33.13
CA LEU A 268 4.34 -33.12 -33.44
C LEU A 268 4.57 -31.98 -32.44
N MET A 269 4.68 -32.29 -31.15
CA MET A 269 5.00 -31.27 -30.15
C MET A 269 6.40 -30.69 -30.39
N MET A 270 7.42 -31.52 -30.67
CA MET A 270 8.76 -31.05 -31.07
C MET A 270 8.70 -30.13 -32.28
N LEU A 271 7.93 -30.49 -33.31
CA LEU A 271 7.75 -29.68 -34.51
C LEU A 271 7.20 -28.29 -34.19
N PHE A 272 6.13 -28.20 -33.40
CA PHE A 272 5.57 -26.92 -32.98
C PHE A 272 6.51 -26.10 -32.09
N LEU A 273 7.30 -26.75 -31.22
CA LEU A 273 8.31 -26.06 -30.42
C LEU A 273 9.46 -25.51 -31.26
N ASN A 274 10.00 -26.30 -32.20
CA ASN A 274 11.09 -25.87 -33.10
C ASN A 274 10.66 -24.72 -34.01
N LYS A 275 9.38 -24.64 -34.41
CA LYS A 275 8.81 -23.51 -35.16
C LYS A 275 8.36 -22.34 -34.27
N GLY A 276 8.63 -22.36 -32.96
CA GLY A 276 8.34 -21.27 -32.04
C GLY A 276 6.87 -21.08 -31.66
N LEU A 277 6.05 -22.14 -31.77
CA LEU A 277 4.60 -22.12 -31.54
C LEU A 277 4.19 -22.95 -30.29
N PRO A 278 4.60 -22.55 -29.07
CA PRO A 278 4.38 -23.34 -27.85
C PRO A 278 2.90 -23.51 -27.49
N TYR A 279 2.02 -22.59 -27.90
CA TYR A 279 0.58 -22.72 -27.71
C TYR A 279 0.01 -23.93 -28.45
N LYS A 280 0.40 -24.15 -29.72
CA LYS A 280 -0.06 -25.30 -30.50
C LYS A 280 0.53 -26.61 -29.98
N ALA A 281 1.79 -26.62 -29.51
CA ALA A 281 2.35 -27.77 -28.82
C ALA A 281 1.53 -28.15 -27.58
N PHE A 282 1.00 -27.16 -26.84
CA PHE A 282 0.12 -27.42 -25.70
C PHE A 282 -1.29 -27.91 -26.09
N GLU A 283 -1.87 -27.40 -27.19
CA GLU A 283 -3.12 -27.93 -27.77
C GLU A 283 -2.99 -29.43 -28.14
N ILE A 284 -1.85 -29.82 -28.72
CA ILE A 284 -1.50 -31.21 -29.01
C ILE A 284 -1.35 -32.04 -27.71
N TYR A 285 -0.72 -31.48 -26.66
CA TYR A 285 -0.64 -32.11 -25.33
C TYR A 285 -2.03 -32.33 -24.69
N GLU A 286 -2.92 -31.32 -24.69
CA GLU A 286 -4.27 -31.47 -24.14
C GLU A 286 -5.09 -32.52 -24.90
N SER A 287 -4.85 -32.66 -26.21
CA SER A 287 -5.44 -33.73 -27.02
C SER A 287 -4.88 -35.12 -26.66
N MET A 288 -3.61 -35.20 -26.29
CA MET A 288 -2.94 -36.42 -25.85
C MET A 288 -3.46 -36.89 -24.48
N GLU A 289 -3.71 -35.94 -23.56
CA GLU A 289 -4.29 -36.18 -22.23
C GLU A 289 -5.76 -36.65 -22.34
N LYS A 290 -6.56 -36.07 -23.24
CA LYS A 290 -7.95 -36.49 -23.50
C LYS A 290 -8.11 -37.88 -24.12
N THR A 291 -7.08 -38.40 -24.78
CA THR A 291 -7.11 -39.71 -25.46
C THR A 291 -6.59 -40.86 -24.59
N ASP A 292 -6.38 -40.61 -23.29
CA ASP A 292 -5.94 -41.59 -22.27
C ASP A 292 -4.63 -42.31 -22.64
N SER A 293 -3.80 -41.64 -23.45
CA SER A 293 -2.52 -42.16 -23.91
C SER A 293 -1.45 -42.05 -22.82
N LEU A 294 -0.58 -43.06 -22.73
CA LEU A 294 0.48 -43.08 -21.72
C LEU A 294 1.52 -41.99 -22.00
N LEU A 295 1.44 -40.89 -21.25
CA LEU A 295 2.49 -39.86 -21.19
C LEU A 295 3.81 -40.51 -20.73
N ASP A 296 4.83 -40.47 -21.59
CA ASP A 296 6.17 -40.98 -21.30
C ASP A 296 7.09 -39.89 -20.72
N GLY A 297 8.32 -40.28 -20.34
CA GLY A 297 9.30 -39.33 -19.82
C GLY A 297 9.70 -38.24 -20.82
N SER A 298 9.77 -38.57 -22.11
CA SER A 298 10.15 -37.63 -23.16
C SER A 298 9.08 -36.55 -23.40
N THR A 299 7.79 -36.90 -23.24
CA THR A 299 6.69 -35.92 -23.24
C THR A 299 6.89 -34.86 -22.16
N TYR A 300 7.23 -35.26 -20.93
CA TYR A 300 7.45 -34.34 -19.81
C TYR A 300 8.70 -33.46 -20.01
N GLU A 301 9.81 -34.05 -20.47
CA GLU A 301 11.05 -33.30 -20.76
C GLU A 301 10.89 -32.24 -21.85
N LEU A 302 10.00 -32.49 -22.81
CA LEU A 302 9.67 -31.59 -23.90
C LEU A 302 8.76 -30.43 -23.44
N ILE A 303 7.65 -30.76 -22.78
CA ILE A 303 6.58 -29.79 -22.53
C ILE A 303 6.87 -28.86 -21.33
N ILE A 304 7.50 -29.36 -20.25
CA ILE A 304 7.72 -28.56 -19.03
C ILE A 304 8.65 -27.35 -19.27
N PRO A 305 9.82 -27.48 -19.94
CA PRO A 305 10.68 -26.34 -20.25
C PRO A 305 9.99 -25.31 -21.16
N SER A 306 9.15 -25.76 -22.09
CA SER A 306 8.40 -24.89 -23.00
C SER A 306 7.31 -24.08 -22.29
N LEU A 307 6.52 -24.74 -21.42
CA LEU A 307 5.51 -24.07 -20.60
C LEU A 307 6.12 -23.10 -19.59
N ALA A 308 7.29 -23.45 -19.02
CA ALA A 308 8.04 -22.54 -18.15
C ALA A 308 8.46 -21.27 -18.91
N LYS A 309 9.11 -21.42 -20.08
CA LYS A 309 9.60 -20.30 -20.90
C LYS A 309 8.50 -19.43 -21.51
N SER A 310 7.32 -20.01 -21.78
CA SER A 310 6.13 -19.27 -22.24
C SER A 310 5.30 -18.65 -21.11
N GLY A 311 5.75 -18.75 -19.85
CA GLY A 311 5.10 -18.13 -18.68
C GLY A 311 3.87 -18.87 -18.15
N ARG A 312 3.55 -20.08 -18.66
CA ARG A 312 2.48 -20.95 -18.17
C ARG A 312 2.94 -21.75 -16.92
N LEU A 313 3.36 -21.02 -15.90
CA LEU A 313 4.09 -21.55 -14.75
C LEU A 313 3.31 -22.57 -13.91
N ASP A 314 2.01 -22.35 -13.70
CA ASP A 314 1.16 -23.27 -12.91
C ASP A 314 0.99 -24.63 -13.61
N ALA A 315 0.80 -24.62 -14.94
CA ALA A 315 0.74 -25.83 -15.74
C ALA A 315 2.10 -26.56 -15.74
N ALA A 316 3.20 -25.83 -15.97
CA ALA A 316 4.55 -26.39 -15.94
C ALA A 316 4.87 -27.05 -14.58
N PHE A 317 4.48 -26.43 -13.47
CA PHE A 317 4.70 -26.97 -12.13
C PHE A 317 3.79 -28.17 -11.82
N LYS A 318 2.52 -28.17 -12.27
CA LYS A 318 1.62 -29.32 -12.14
C LYS A 318 2.20 -30.55 -12.86
N LEU A 319 2.65 -30.39 -14.10
CA LEU A 319 3.28 -31.47 -14.88
C LEU A 319 4.59 -31.95 -14.25
N PHE A 320 5.38 -31.04 -13.65
CA PHE A 320 6.59 -31.41 -12.90
C PHE A 320 6.28 -32.27 -11.65
N GLN A 321 5.21 -31.99 -10.90
CA GLN A 321 4.81 -32.87 -9.79
C GLN A 321 4.28 -34.22 -10.29
N GLN A 322 3.48 -34.25 -11.36
CA GLN A 322 3.02 -35.51 -11.97
C GLN A 322 4.19 -36.38 -12.46
N MET A 323 5.22 -35.78 -13.06
CA MET A 323 6.45 -36.48 -13.46
C MET A 323 7.12 -37.17 -12.25
N LYS A 324 7.17 -36.48 -11.10
CA LYS A 324 7.69 -37.02 -9.82
C LYS A 324 6.80 -38.11 -9.22
N GLU A 325 5.48 -37.95 -9.23
CA GLU A 325 4.50 -38.96 -8.76
C GLU A 325 4.64 -40.27 -9.55
N ARG A 326 4.88 -40.17 -10.86
CA ARG A 326 5.19 -41.30 -11.76
C ARG A 326 6.61 -41.86 -11.59
N LYS A 327 7.38 -41.37 -10.62
CA LYS A 327 8.79 -41.76 -10.30
C LYS A 327 9.78 -41.56 -11.45
N LEU A 328 9.47 -40.70 -12.42
CA LEU A 328 10.38 -40.34 -13.51
C LEU A 328 11.41 -39.32 -12.98
N ARG A 329 12.70 -39.51 -13.33
CA ARG A 329 13.78 -38.59 -12.91
C ARG A 329 13.81 -37.36 -13.81
N PRO A 330 13.61 -36.13 -13.29
CA PRO A 330 13.70 -34.92 -14.13
C PRO A 330 15.15 -34.59 -14.49
N SER A 331 15.38 -34.20 -15.74
CA SER A 331 16.69 -33.73 -16.21
C SER A 331 17.01 -32.29 -15.80
N PHE A 332 18.30 -31.94 -15.86
CA PHE A 332 18.79 -30.59 -15.55
C PHE A 332 18.06 -29.50 -16.35
N THR A 333 17.69 -29.77 -17.61
CA THR A 333 16.97 -28.81 -18.48
C THR A 333 15.59 -28.43 -17.93
N VAL A 334 14.88 -29.40 -17.33
CA VAL A 334 13.58 -29.19 -16.67
C VAL A 334 13.76 -28.31 -15.44
N PHE A 335 14.68 -28.68 -14.54
CA PHE A 335 15.00 -27.89 -13.35
C PHE A 335 15.45 -26.47 -13.71
N SER A 336 16.42 -26.31 -14.62
CA SER A 336 16.96 -25.00 -15.00
C SER A 336 15.93 -24.08 -15.65
N SER A 337 15.01 -24.61 -16.45
CA SER A 337 13.97 -23.80 -17.09
C SER A 337 12.90 -23.36 -16.09
N LEU A 338 12.55 -24.22 -15.13
CA LEU A 338 11.62 -23.89 -14.05
C LEU A 338 12.23 -22.87 -13.08
N VAL A 339 13.47 -23.05 -12.61
CA VAL A 339 14.14 -22.14 -11.68
C VAL A 339 14.22 -20.72 -12.26
N ASP A 340 14.71 -20.59 -13.50
CA ASP A 340 14.83 -19.31 -14.21
C ASP A 340 13.47 -18.61 -14.43
N SER A 341 12.48 -19.35 -14.94
CA SER A 341 11.17 -18.77 -15.25
C SER A 341 10.35 -18.42 -14.00
N MET A 342 10.42 -19.25 -12.95
CA MET A 342 9.79 -18.96 -11.66
C MET A 342 10.46 -17.76 -10.96
N GLY A 343 11.79 -17.66 -11.04
CA GLY A 343 12.55 -16.53 -10.51
C GLY A 343 12.16 -15.21 -11.19
N LYS A 344 12.18 -15.18 -12.53
CA LYS A 344 11.78 -14.00 -13.33
C LYS A 344 10.33 -13.54 -13.10
N ALA A 345 9.42 -14.47 -12.79
CA ALA A 345 8.03 -14.16 -12.43
C ALA A 345 7.82 -13.78 -10.96
N GLY A 346 8.89 -13.63 -10.16
CA GLY A 346 8.82 -13.26 -8.75
C GLY A 346 8.32 -14.39 -7.82
N ARG A 347 8.12 -15.61 -8.33
CA ARG A 347 7.72 -16.79 -7.55
C ARG A 347 8.94 -17.43 -6.87
N LEU A 348 9.61 -16.62 -6.05
CA LEU A 348 10.92 -16.91 -5.49
C LEU A 348 10.91 -18.18 -4.61
N ASP A 349 9.92 -18.32 -3.74
CA ASP A 349 9.90 -19.42 -2.76
C ASP A 349 9.65 -20.78 -3.43
N THR A 350 8.97 -20.83 -4.58
CA THR A 350 8.90 -22.04 -5.43
C THR A 350 10.18 -22.23 -6.25
N SER A 351 10.81 -21.16 -6.75
CA SER A 351 12.09 -21.25 -7.46
C SER A 351 13.18 -21.86 -6.55
N MET A 352 13.29 -21.41 -5.30
CA MET A 352 14.24 -21.98 -4.33
C MET A 352 13.94 -23.42 -3.96
N LYS A 353 12.66 -23.81 -3.82
CA LYS A 353 12.29 -25.23 -3.60
C LYS A 353 12.77 -26.10 -4.76
N ILE A 354 12.51 -25.68 -5.99
CA ILE A 354 12.95 -26.41 -7.20
C ILE A 354 14.49 -26.45 -7.29
N TYR A 355 15.19 -25.39 -6.89
CA TYR A 355 16.66 -25.34 -6.80
C TYR A 355 17.22 -26.35 -5.76
N THR A 356 16.63 -26.39 -4.55
CA THR A 356 17.06 -27.35 -3.52
C THR A 356 16.69 -28.79 -3.88
N GLU A 357 15.53 -29.01 -4.52
CA GLU A 357 15.17 -30.32 -5.08
C GLU A 357 16.18 -30.76 -6.15
N MET A 358 16.57 -29.86 -7.07
CA MET A 358 17.60 -30.13 -8.09
C MET A 358 18.92 -30.59 -7.49
N GLN A 359 19.40 -29.91 -6.44
CA GLN A 359 20.62 -30.31 -5.70
C GLN A 359 20.44 -31.69 -5.04
N GLY A 360 19.27 -31.97 -4.47
CA GLY A 360 18.93 -33.28 -3.90
C GLY A 360 18.88 -34.43 -4.92
N PHE A 361 18.59 -34.15 -6.19
CA PHE A 361 18.71 -35.10 -7.31
C PHE A 361 20.15 -35.26 -7.83
N GLY A 362 21.14 -34.57 -7.24
CA GLY A 362 22.56 -34.67 -7.59
C GLY A 362 23.00 -33.79 -8.77
N HIS A 363 22.11 -32.95 -9.31
CA HIS A 363 22.43 -32.04 -10.40
C HIS A 363 23.21 -30.81 -9.90
N ARG A 364 24.32 -30.45 -10.56
CA ARG A 364 25.13 -29.28 -10.20
C ARG A 364 24.55 -27.98 -10.77
N PRO A 365 24.44 -26.88 -10.00
CA PRO A 365 24.04 -25.57 -10.52
C PRO A 365 25.01 -25.03 -11.59
N SER A 366 24.48 -24.30 -12.57
CA SER A 366 25.27 -23.55 -13.55
C SER A 366 25.50 -22.10 -13.12
N ALA A 367 26.55 -21.47 -13.67
CA ALA A 367 26.78 -20.03 -13.49
C ALA A 367 25.57 -19.17 -13.94
N THR A 368 24.89 -19.56 -15.03
CA THR A 368 23.68 -18.88 -15.52
C THR A 368 22.52 -18.94 -14.53
N MET A 369 22.37 -20.06 -13.82
CA MET A 369 21.34 -20.23 -12.79
C MET A 369 21.61 -19.36 -11.57
N PHE A 370 22.86 -19.30 -11.08
CA PHE A 370 23.24 -18.37 -10.00
C PHE A 370 22.95 -16.91 -10.38
N VAL A 371 23.33 -16.48 -11.59
CA VAL A 371 23.06 -15.11 -12.06
C VAL A 371 21.55 -14.81 -12.07
N SER A 372 20.71 -15.73 -12.58
CA SER A 372 19.24 -15.54 -12.63
C SER A 372 18.59 -15.53 -11.24
N LEU A 373 19.03 -16.41 -10.34
CA LEU A 373 18.56 -16.44 -8.95
C LEU A 373 18.97 -15.17 -8.20
N ILE A 374 20.23 -14.75 -8.29
CA ILE A 374 20.71 -13.54 -7.62
C ILE A 374 20.00 -12.28 -8.18
N ASP A 375 19.78 -12.20 -9.50
CA ASP A 375 19.03 -11.11 -10.16
C ASP A 375 17.57 -11.03 -9.70
N SER A 376 16.86 -12.16 -9.70
CA SER A 376 15.46 -12.20 -9.26
C SER A 376 15.29 -11.91 -7.77
N TYR A 377 16.17 -12.41 -6.91
CA TYR A 377 16.15 -12.12 -5.47
C TYR A 377 16.57 -10.68 -5.14
N ALA A 378 17.54 -10.10 -5.85
CA ALA A 378 17.97 -8.71 -5.68
C ALA A 378 16.86 -7.73 -6.10
N LYS A 379 16.22 -7.96 -7.26
CA LYS A 379 15.09 -7.14 -7.74
C LYS A 379 13.87 -7.18 -6.84
N ALA A 380 13.65 -8.30 -6.14
CA ALA A 380 12.58 -8.44 -5.15
C ALA A 380 12.94 -7.89 -3.76
N GLY A 381 14.13 -7.31 -3.56
CA GLY A 381 14.59 -6.78 -2.28
C GLY A 381 14.94 -7.84 -1.22
N LYS A 382 14.92 -9.14 -1.55
CA LYS A 382 15.31 -10.25 -0.64
C LYS A 382 16.84 -10.38 -0.57
N LEU A 383 17.53 -9.28 -0.25
CA LEU A 383 18.98 -9.09 -0.41
C LEU A 383 19.85 -10.12 0.33
N ASP A 384 19.49 -10.50 1.56
CA ASP A 384 20.28 -11.45 2.36
C ASP A 384 20.29 -12.87 1.74
N THR A 385 19.29 -13.21 0.94
CA THR A 385 19.26 -14.46 0.17
C THR A 385 20.09 -14.34 -1.11
N ALA A 386 20.08 -13.16 -1.76
CA ALA A 386 20.95 -12.88 -2.90
C ALA A 386 22.45 -12.93 -2.52
N LEU A 387 22.82 -12.43 -1.34
CA LEU A 387 24.20 -12.55 -0.81
C LEU A 387 24.58 -14.02 -0.53
N ARG A 388 23.70 -14.81 0.08
CA ARG A 388 23.97 -16.25 0.32
C ARG A 388 24.22 -17.00 -0.99
N LEU A 389 23.41 -16.74 -2.01
CA LEU A 389 23.58 -17.33 -3.35
C LEU A 389 24.85 -16.83 -4.06
N TRP A 390 25.25 -15.58 -3.83
CA TRP A 390 26.51 -15.01 -4.31
C TRP A 390 27.74 -15.67 -3.66
N ASP A 391 27.69 -15.93 -2.35
CA ASP A 391 28.74 -16.66 -1.65
C ASP A 391 28.79 -18.14 -2.05
N GLU A 392 27.63 -18.77 -2.28
CA GLU A 392 27.54 -20.14 -2.81
C GLU A 392 28.10 -20.22 -4.24
N MET A 393 27.85 -19.21 -5.09
CA MET A 393 28.44 -19.08 -6.42
C MET A 393 29.97 -18.98 -6.35
N LYS A 394 30.51 -18.11 -5.49
CA LYS A 394 31.96 -17.97 -5.25
C LYS A 394 32.57 -19.29 -4.74
N LYS A 395 31.95 -19.95 -3.74
CA LYS A 395 32.38 -21.25 -3.20
C LYS A 395 32.34 -22.38 -4.22
N SER A 396 31.40 -22.33 -5.16
CA SER A 396 31.28 -23.27 -6.29
C SER A 396 32.33 -23.04 -7.38
N GLY A 397 33.26 -22.09 -7.21
CA GLY A 397 34.33 -21.79 -8.15
C GLY A 397 33.92 -20.88 -9.33
N PHE A 398 32.68 -20.38 -9.35
CA PHE A 398 32.22 -19.47 -10.40
C PHE A 398 32.63 -18.02 -10.09
N ARG A 399 33.20 -17.32 -11.08
CA ARG A 399 33.51 -15.90 -10.97
C ARG A 399 32.27 -15.04 -11.26
N PRO A 400 31.86 -14.13 -10.36
CA PRO A 400 30.82 -13.15 -10.67
C PRO A 400 31.19 -12.27 -11.87
N ASN A 401 30.21 -11.94 -12.70
CA ASN A 401 30.39 -11.03 -13.83
C ASN A 401 30.16 -9.57 -13.42
N PHE A 402 30.58 -8.64 -14.29
CA PHE A 402 30.45 -7.20 -14.10
C PHE A 402 29.03 -6.74 -13.73
N GLY A 403 28.00 -7.23 -14.44
CA GLY A 403 26.61 -6.86 -14.19
C GLY A 403 26.11 -7.29 -12.81
N LEU A 404 26.58 -8.45 -12.33
CA LEU A 404 26.24 -8.97 -11.00
C LEU A 404 26.85 -8.11 -9.89
N TYR A 405 28.10 -7.66 -10.03
CA TYR A 405 28.72 -6.70 -9.12
C TYR A 405 27.90 -5.40 -9.04
N THR A 406 27.67 -4.74 -10.18
CA THR A 406 26.93 -3.47 -10.25
C THR A 406 25.54 -3.59 -9.62
N MET A 407 24.82 -4.67 -9.91
CA MET A 407 23.49 -4.91 -9.33
C MET A 407 23.52 -5.14 -7.81
N ILE A 408 24.46 -5.92 -7.28
CA ILE A 408 24.57 -6.14 -5.83
C ILE A 408 24.91 -4.83 -5.13
N ILE A 409 25.84 -4.03 -5.68
CA ILE A 409 26.22 -2.72 -5.11
C ILE A 409 25.02 -1.77 -5.15
N GLU A 410 24.38 -1.56 -6.30
CA GLU A 410 23.25 -0.63 -6.42
C GLU A 410 22.04 -1.06 -5.57
N SER A 411 21.73 -2.36 -5.48
CA SER A 411 20.61 -2.85 -4.67
C SER A 411 20.86 -2.69 -3.16
N HIS A 412 22.07 -3.01 -2.68
CA HIS A 412 22.42 -2.83 -1.26
C HIS A 412 22.56 -1.37 -0.88
N ALA A 413 23.10 -0.53 -1.77
CA ALA A 413 23.16 0.91 -1.59
C ALA A 413 21.74 1.49 -1.44
N LYS A 414 20.83 1.20 -2.38
CA LYS A 414 19.43 1.68 -2.35
C LYS A 414 18.64 1.20 -1.12
N SER A 415 18.99 0.04 -0.56
CA SER A 415 18.42 -0.45 0.71
C SER A 415 19.16 0.02 1.98
N GLY A 416 20.13 0.95 1.86
CA GLY A 416 20.85 1.52 3.00
C GLY A 416 21.92 0.62 3.64
N LYS A 417 22.16 -0.59 3.10
CA LYS A 417 23.21 -1.53 3.57
C LYS A 417 24.58 -1.13 3.01
N LEU A 418 25.03 0.09 3.34
CA LEU A 418 26.20 0.73 2.75
C LEU A 418 27.51 -0.04 2.97
N GLU A 419 27.73 -0.63 4.15
CA GLU A 419 28.96 -1.41 4.43
C GLU A 419 29.12 -2.61 3.49
N VAL A 420 28.03 -3.32 3.19
CA VAL A 420 28.03 -4.44 2.24
C VAL A 420 28.27 -3.93 0.82
N ALA A 421 27.58 -2.85 0.42
CA ALA A 421 27.77 -2.25 -0.90
C ALA A 421 29.23 -1.80 -1.11
N MET A 422 29.85 -1.19 -0.10
CA MET A 422 31.25 -0.76 -0.13
C MET A 422 32.26 -1.92 -0.08
N SER A 423 31.93 -3.02 0.59
CA SER A 423 32.73 -4.25 0.55
C SER A 423 32.73 -4.85 -0.86
N VAL A 424 31.54 -5.00 -1.48
CA VAL A 424 31.39 -5.54 -2.84
C VAL A 424 31.99 -4.59 -3.90
N PHE A 425 31.95 -3.27 -3.69
CA PHE A 425 32.63 -2.28 -4.52
C PHE A 425 34.17 -2.47 -4.50
N LYS A 426 34.77 -2.63 -3.32
CA LYS A 426 36.22 -2.92 -3.21
C LYS A 426 36.61 -4.28 -3.82
N ASP A 427 35.74 -5.29 -3.69
CA ASP A 427 35.91 -6.58 -4.36
C ASP A 427 35.85 -6.44 -5.90
N MET A 428 34.97 -5.58 -6.43
CA MET A 428 34.86 -5.26 -7.86
C MET A 428 36.15 -4.63 -8.40
N GLU A 429 36.70 -3.65 -7.69
CA GLU A 429 37.98 -3.02 -8.04
C GLU A 429 39.15 -4.02 -8.02
N LYS A 430 39.25 -4.85 -6.96
CA LYS A 430 40.25 -5.92 -6.84
C LYS A 430 40.13 -6.99 -7.93
N ALA A 431 38.91 -7.24 -8.41
CA ALA A 431 38.65 -8.15 -9.53
C ALA A 431 39.02 -7.55 -10.91
N GLY A 432 39.48 -6.29 -10.96
CA GLY A 432 39.89 -5.61 -12.18
C GLY A 432 38.73 -4.98 -12.97
N PHE A 433 37.55 -4.85 -12.38
CA PHE A 433 36.40 -4.21 -13.03
C PHE A 433 36.36 -2.71 -12.71
N LEU A 434 36.25 -1.88 -13.74
CA LEU A 434 36.08 -0.42 -13.60
C LEU A 434 34.61 -0.08 -13.28
N PRO A 435 34.28 0.51 -12.11
CA PRO A 435 32.89 0.84 -11.78
C PRO A 435 32.28 1.89 -12.72
N THR A 436 30.98 1.81 -12.98
CA THR A 436 30.29 2.77 -13.85
C THR A 436 30.05 4.11 -13.13
N PRO A 437 29.80 5.19 -13.88
CA PRO A 437 29.25 6.42 -13.30
C PRO A 437 27.92 6.22 -12.54
N SER A 438 27.11 5.20 -12.86
CA SER A 438 25.89 4.88 -12.09
C SER A 438 26.23 4.28 -10.71
N THR A 439 27.20 3.38 -10.63
CA THR A 439 27.66 2.80 -9.36
C THR A 439 28.22 3.88 -8.43
N TYR A 440 29.08 4.76 -8.94
CA TYR A 440 29.62 5.90 -8.18
C TYR A 440 28.51 6.85 -7.71
N SER A 441 27.59 7.24 -8.61
CA SER A 441 26.48 8.14 -8.25
C SER A 441 25.58 7.51 -7.20
N CYS A 442 25.23 6.23 -7.33
CA CYS A 442 24.35 5.54 -6.38
C CYS A 442 24.98 5.42 -4.98
N LEU A 443 26.28 5.12 -4.88
CA LEU A 443 26.99 5.10 -3.59
C LEU A 443 27.07 6.50 -2.96
N LEU A 444 27.41 7.50 -3.75
CA LEU A 444 27.52 8.90 -3.31
C LEU A 444 26.17 9.46 -2.84
N GLU A 445 25.10 9.23 -3.60
CA GLU A 445 23.72 9.63 -3.26
C GLU A 445 23.27 9.01 -1.92
N MET A 446 23.61 7.74 -1.68
CA MET A 446 23.21 7.04 -0.45
C MET A 446 24.07 7.42 0.76
N HIS A 447 25.40 7.60 0.62
CA HIS A 447 26.23 8.17 1.69
C HIS A 447 25.81 9.61 2.03
N ALA A 448 25.40 10.40 1.03
CA ALA A 448 24.84 11.74 1.22
C ALA A 448 23.50 11.70 1.96
N GLY A 449 22.58 10.80 1.58
CA GLY A 449 21.32 10.57 2.28
C GLY A 449 21.51 10.10 3.74
N SER A 450 22.55 9.32 4.02
CA SER A 450 22.95 8.90 5.38
C SER A 450 23.75 9.96 6.16
N GLY A 451 24.03 11.13 5.57
CA GLY A 451 24.74 12.22 6.26
C GLY A 451 26.25 12.01 6.46
N GLN A 452 26.88 11.06 5.76
CA GLN A 452 28.29 10.69 5.90
C GLN A 452 29.19 11.49 4.95
N VAL A 453 29.69 12.65 5.40
CA VAL A 453 30.48 13.57 4.57
C VAL A 453 31.78 12.94 4.08
N ASP A 454 32.59 12.37 4.96
CA ASP A 454 33.91 11.84 4.60
C ASP A 454 33.82 10.67 3.61
N SER A 455 32.83 9.79 3.79
CA SER A 455 32.57 8.68 2.87
C SER A 455 32.10 9.18 1.50
N ALA A 456 31.11 10.09 1.46
CA ALA A 456 30.63 10.67 0.20
C ALA A 456 31.74 11.41 -0.56
N MET A 457 32.60 12.16 0.15
CA MET A 457 33.70 12.91 -0.47
C MET A 457 34.84 11.98 -0.94
N LYS A 458 35.10 10.86 -0.24
CA LYS A 458 36.03 9.81 -0.73
C LYS A 458 35.53 9.18 -2.04
N ILE A 459 34.25 8.86 -2.13
CA ILE A 459 33.63 8.31 -3.36
C ILE A 459 33.67 9.33 -4.50
N TYR A 460 33.40 10.61 -4.22
CA TYR A 460 33.52 11.70 -5.18
C TYR A 460 34.95 11.84 -5.72
N ASN A 461 35.95 11.90 -4.83
CA ASN A 461 37.35 12.00 -5.21
C ASN A 461 37.84 10.75 -5.97
N SER A 462 37.33 9.57 -5.63
CA SER A 462 37.61 8.32 -6.36
C SER A 462 37.03 8.36 -7.78
N MET A 463 35.80 8.88 -7.94
CA MET A 463 35.17 9.08 -9.25
C MET A 463 35.95 10.04 -10.14
N THR A 464 36.38 11.20 -9.60
CA THR A 464 37.15 12.19 -10.36
C THR A 464 38.58 11.71 -10.68
N ASN A 465 39.25 11.04 -9.73
CA ASN A 465 40.55 10.40 -9.98
C ASN A 465 40.49 9.29 -11.04
N ALA A 466 39.36 8.58 -11.15
CA ALA A 466 39.12 7.62 -12.23
C ALA A 466 38.84 8.27 -13.61
N GLY A 467 38.90 9.61 -13.70
CA GLY A 467 38.61 10.37 -14.93
C GLY A 467 37.12 10.42 -15.30
N LEU A 468 36.22 9.97 -14.42
CA LEU A 468 34.79 9.98 -14.67
C LEU A 468 34.19 11.34 -14.30
N ARG A 469 33.36 11.90 -15.18
CA ARG A 469 32.66 13.17 -14.93
C ARG A 469 31.48 12.95 -13.97
N PRO A 470 31.42 13.64 -12.81
CA PRO A 470 30.27 13.57 -11.91
C PRO A 470 28.97 14.03 -12.59
N GLY A 471 27.86 13.36 -12.28
CA GLY A 471 26.54 13.70 -12.81
C GLY A 471 25.89 14.85 -12.05
N LEU A 472 24.82 15.41 -12.63
CA LEU A 472 24.03 16.45 -11.97
C LEU A 472 23.44 15.97 -10.63
N SER A 473 22.99 14.71 -10.54
CA SER A 473 22.48 14.15 -9.28
C SER A 473 23.57 14.02 -8.21
N SER A 474 24.80 13.66 -8.61
CA SER A 474 25.97 13.62 -7.73
C SER A 474 26.25 14.98 -7.11
N TYR A 475 26.26 16.05 -7.93
CA TYR A 475 26.45 17.43 -7.45
C TYR A 475 25.32 17.87 -6.51
N ILE A 476 24.05 17.65 -6.88
CA ILE A 476 22.89 18.02 -6.04
C ILE A 476 22.94 17.32 -4.68
N SER A 477 23.25 16.02 -4.65
CA SER A 477 23.34 15.24 -3.40
C SER A 477 24.50 15.70 -2.51
N LEU A 478 25.67 16.00 -3.08
CA LEU A 478 26.78 16.59 -2.30
C LEU A 478 26.44 17.98 -1.77
N LEU A 479 25.88 18.87 -2.60
CA LEU A 479 25.51 20.23 -2.17
C LEU A 479 24.45 20.19 -1.06
N THR A 480 23.47 19.29 -1.16
CA THR A 480 22.44 19.09 -0.12
C THR A 480 23.05 18.54 1.18
N LEU A 481 23.93 17.55 1.10
CA LEU A 481 24.66 17.01 2.25
C LEU A 481 25.50 18.08 2.96
N LEU A 482 26.31 18.82 2.20
CA LEU A 482 27.21 19.84 2.73
C LEU A 482 26.42 21.01 3.35
N ALA A 483 25.30 21.40 2.75
CA ALA A 483 24.38 22.38 3.31
C ALA A 483 23.77 21.91 4.64
N ASN A 484 23.22 20.69 4.69
CA ASN A 484 22.66 20.11 5.92
C ASN A 484 23.70 19.94 7.04
N LYS A 485 24.99 19.82 6.69
CA LYS A 485 26.12 19.77 7.64
C LYS A 485 26.79 21.13 7.87
N ARG A 486 26.22 22.23 7.36
CA ARG A 486 26.69 23.61 7.52
C ARG A 486 28.12 23.88 6.98
N LEU A 487 28.61 23.04 6.05
CA LEU A 487 29.94 23.12 5.45
C LEU A 487 29.97 24.08 4.24
N VAL A 488 29.63 25.35 4.50
CA VAL A 488 29.41 26.40 3.48
C VAL A 488 30.59 26.53 2.50
N ASP A 489 31.81 26.55 3.00
CA ASP A 489 33.01 26.81 2.17
C ASP A 489 33.36 25.63 1.25
N VAL A 490 33.00 24.40 1.65
CA VAL A 490 33.14 23.19 0.80
C VAL A 490 32.03 23.15 -0.24
N ALA A 491 30.78 23.45 0.16
CA ALA A 491 29.65 23.57 -0.78
C ALA A 491 29.93 24.61 -1.87
N GLY A 492 30.56 25.74 -1.51
CA GLY A 492 30.96 26.79 -2.47
C GLY A 492 31.97 26.29 -3.51
N LYS A 493 32.97 25.51 -3.10
CA LYS A 493 33.95 24.90 -4.01
C LYS A 493 33.28 23.94 -5.00
N ILE A 494 32.44 23.02 -4.50
CA ILE A 494 31.70 22.05 -5.33
C ILE A 494 30.78 22.77 -6.33
N LEU A 495 30.14 23.87 -5.93
CA LEU A 495 29.28 24.67 -6.81
C LEU A 495 30.08 25.39 -7.91
N LEU A 496 31.28 25.89 -7.61
CA LEU A 496 32.16 26.49 -8.62
C LEU A 496 32.71 25.45 -9.60
N GLU A 497 33.04 24.24 -9.11
CA GLU A 497 33.42 23.12 -9.97
C GLU A 497 32.27 22.70 -10.91
N MET A 498 31.05 22.57 -10.37
CA MET A 498 29.83 22.33 -11.14
C MET A 498 29.61 23.41 -12.21
N LYS A 499 29.86 24.69 -11.90
CA LYS A 499 29.81 25.80 -12.87
C LYS A 499 30.89 25.67 -13.96
N ALA A 500 32.12 25.32 -13.58
CA ALA A 500 33.23 25.11 -14.52
C ALA A 500 33.00 23.93 -15.47
N MET A 501 32.26 22.90 -15.03
CA MET A 501 31.83 21.77 -15.86
C MET A 501 30.65 22.10 -16.80
N GLY A 502 30.14 23.33 -16.77
CA GLY A 502 29.09 23.82 -17.68
C GLY A 502 27.65 23.56 -17.22
N TYR A 503 27.42 23.14 -15.98
CA TYR A 503 26.07 22.97 -15.44
C TYR A 503 25.48 24.31 -14.97
N SER A 504 24.15 24.43 -15.04
CA SER A 504 23.44 25.58 -14.46
C SER A 504 23.40 25.48 -12.93
N VAL A 505 23.99 26.47 -12.26
CA VAL A 505 24.13 26.48 -10.80
C VAL A 505 23.11 27.35 -10.06
N ASP A 506 22.38 28.23 -10.76
CA ASP A 506 21.47 29.21 -10.14
C ASP A 506 20.38 28.54 -9.27
N VAL A 507 19.85 27.40 -9.72
CA VAL A 507 18.83 26.62 -9.00
C VAL A 507 19.44 25.92 -7.78
N CYS A 508 20.53 25.16 -7.95
CA CYS A 508 21.17 24.44 -6.85
C CYS A 508 21.70 25.38 -5.76
N ALA A 509 22.24 26.54 -6.14
CA ALA A 509 22.66 27.59 -5.23
C ALA A 509 21.47 28.18 -4.43
N SER A 510 20.34 28.35 -5.11
CA SER A 510 19.07 28.79 -4.52
C SER A 510 18.47 27.75 -3.56
N ASP A 511 18.59 26.46 -3.87
CA ASP A 511 18.14 25.36 -3.00
C ASP A 511 18.99 25.28 -1.72
N VAL A 512 20.32 25.40 -1.83
CA VAL A 512 21.21 25.50 -0.67
C VAL A 512 20.88 26.71 0.21
N LEU A 513 20.58 27.86 -0.39
CA LEU A 513 20.13 29.05 0.34
C LEU A 513 18.82 28.79 1.10
N MET A 514 17.87 28.07 0.47
CA MET A 514 16.60 27.69 1.08
C MET A 514 16.76 26.68 2.23
N ILE A 515 17.75 25.79 2.18
CA ILE A 515 18.10 24.89 3.29
C ILE A 515 18.51 25.71 4.52
N TYR A 516 19.44 26.67 4.38
CA TYR A 516 19.87 27.51 5.50
C TYR A 516 18.73 28.39 6.05
N ILE A 517 17.83 28.90 5.19
CA ILE A 517 16.64 29.65 5.63
C ILE A 517 15.70 28.78 6.47
N LYS A 518 15.47 27.52 6.07
CA LYS A 518 14.59 26.57 6.78
C LYS A 518 15.17 26.07 8.10
N ASP A 519 16.49 25.89 8.16
CA ASP A 519 17.26 25.57 9.37
C ASP A 519 17.36 26.75 10.36
N ALA A 520 16.71 27.89 10.06
CA ALA A 520 16.80 29.17 10.79
C ALA A 520 18.24 29.75 10.94
N SER A 521 19.22 29.18 10.22
CA SER A 521 20.62 29.59 10.21
C SER A 521 20.85 30.83 9.33
N VAL A 522 20.31 31.98 9.76
CA VAL A 522 20.31 33.24 8.97
C VAL A 522 21.72 33.70 8.62
N ASP A 523 22.70 33.58 9.51
CA ASP A 523 24.09 33.99 9.24
C ASP A 523 24.73 33.20 8.10
N LEU A 524 24.47 31.89 8.04
CA LEU A 524 24.94 31.02 6.97
C LEU A 524 24.22 31.35 5.65
N ALA A 525 22.92 31.64 5.70
CA ALA A 525 22.16 32.09 4.55
C ALA A 525 22.68 33.44 3.99
N LEU A 526 23.02 34.40 4.86
CA LEU A 526 23.62 35.67 4.48
C LEU A 526 25.05 35.50 3.93
N LYS A 527 25.88 34.64 4.54
CA LYS A 527 27.22 34.29 4.01
C LYS A 527 27.12 33.67 2.62
N TRP A 528 26.17 32.74 2.42
CA TRP A 528 25.93 32.09 1.14
C TRP A 528 25.39 33.05 0.07
N LEU A 529 24.48 33.96 0.43
CA LEU A 529 23.99 35.00 -0.48
C LEU A 529 25.11 35.92 -0.97
N ARG A 530 26.02 36.32 -0.06
CA ARG A 530 27.22 37.11 -0.44
C ARG A 530 28.11 36.33 -1.42
N PHE A 531 28.33 35.04 -1.17
CA PHE A 531 29.07 34.16 -2.07
C PHE A 531 28.41 34.00 -3.45
N MET A 532 27.08 33.86 -3.52
CA MET A 532 26.34 33.83 -4.79
C MET A 532 26.55 35.14 -5.57
N GLY A 533 26.43 36.29 -4.89
CA GLY A 533 26.66 37.61 -5.48
C GLY A 533 28.08 37.79 -6.04
N SER A 534 29.11 37.47 -5.25
CA SER A 534 30.51 37.55 -5.70
C SER A 534 30.84 36.58 -6.83
N SER A 535 30.10 35.47 -6.94
CA SER A 535 30.27 34.45 -7.98
C SER A 535 29.44 34.72 -9.24
N GLY A 536 28.68 35.82 -9.29
CA GLY A 536 27.78 36.18 -10.39
C GLY A 536 26.62 35.20 -10.60
N ILE A 537 26.18 34.52 -9.53
CA ILE A 537 25.07 33.55 -9.54
C ILE A 537 23.77 34.30 -9.25
N LYS A 538 22.73 34.07 -10.05
CA LYS A 538 21.47 34.83 -9.95
C LYS A 538 20.56 34.24 -8.87
N THR A 539 19.93 35.12 -8.09
CA THR A 539 18.95 34.79 -7.06
C THR A 539 17.54 35.12 -7.50
N ASN A 540 16.56 34.38 -6.99
CA ASN A 540 15.14 34.67 -7.20
C ASN A 540 14.61 35.63 -6.11
N ASN A 541 13.86 36.66 -6.52
CA ASN A 541 13.15 37.59 -5.62
C ASN A 541 12.29 36.86 -4.55
N PHE A 542 11.73 35.69 -4.86
CA PHE A 542 11.02 34.87 -3.87
C PHE A 542 11.91 34.46 -2.69
N ILE A 543 13.15 34.06 -2.95
CA ILE A 543 14.09 33.58 -1.94
C ILE A 543 14.67 34.76 -1.14
N ILE A 544 14.92 35.90 -1.79
CA ILE A 544 15.28 37.15 -1.11
C ILE A 544 14.14 37.57 -0.15
N ARG A 545 12.87 37.46 -0.56
CA ARG A 545 11.71 37.70 0.32
C ARG A 545 11.66 36.73 1.50
N GLN A 546 11.90 35.43 1.28
CA GLN A 546 11.94 34.44 2.38
C GLN A 546 13.11 34.68 3.34
N LEU A 547 14.28 35.08 2.84
CA LEU A 547 15.42 35.47 3.69
C LEU A 547 15.12 36.74 4.48
N PHE A 548 14.51 37.75 3.86
CA PHE A 548 14.04 38.96 4.52
C PHE A 548 13.05 38.63 5.65
N GLU A 549 12.01 37.82 5.37
CA GLU A 549 11.05 37.36 6.37
C GLU A 549 11.72 36.55 7.50
N SER A 550 12.82 35.83 7.23
CA SER A 550 13.62 35.13 8.24
C SER A 550 14.48 36.08 9.09
N CYS A 551 15.12 37.09 8.49
CA CYS A 551 15.84 38.15 9.23
C CYS A 551 14.90 38.91 10.17
N MET A 552 13.69 39.24 9.68
CA MET A 552 12.65 39.94 10.43
C MET A 552 12.09 39.14 11.61
N LYS A 553 12.02 37.80 11.49
CA LYS A 553 11.66 36.89 12.61
C LYS A 553 12.74 36.81 13.68
N ASN A 554 14.01 36.80 13.27
CA ASN A 554 15.16 36.71 14.18
C ASN A 554 15.66 38.07 14.70
N GLY A 555 14.98 39.18 14.37
CA GLY A 555 15.33 40.52 14.86
C GLY A 555 16.54 41.17 14.18
N LEU A 556 17.04 40.62 13.08
CA LEU A 556 18.24 41.09 12.36
C LEU A 556 17.91 42.21 11.35
N TYR A 557 17.43 43.34 11.87
CA TYR A 557 16.89 44.45 11.06
C TYR A 557 17.93 45.11 10.14
N ASP A 558 19.16 45.31 10.61
CA ASP A 558 20.24 45.90 9.80
C ASP A 558 20.58 45.04 8.57
N SER A 559 20.47 43.71 8.68
CA SER A 559 20.64 42.79 7.55
C SER A 559 19.38 42.67 6.68
N ALA A 560 18.20 42.98 7.23
CA ALA A 560 16.94 42.96 6.48
C ALA A 560 16.82 44.16 5.51
N ARG A 561 17.36 45.33 5.88
CA ARG A 561 17.26 46.56 5.06
C ARG A 561 17.86 46.41 3.64
N PRO A 562 19.11 45.95 3.43
CA PRO A 562 19.67 45.79 2.08
C PRO A 562 18.92 44.76 1.23
N LEU A 563 18.32 43.74 1.85
CA LEU A 563 17.50 42.75 1.15
C LEU A 563 16.20 43.39 0.60
N LEU A 564 15.55 44.23 1.40
CA LEU A 564 14.37 44.97 0.97
C LEU A 564 14.71 46.03 -0.09
N GLU A 565 15.83 46.74 0.07
CA GLU A 565 16.35 47.65 -0.97
C GLU A 565 16.56 46.90 -2.28
N THR A 566 17.18 45.72 -2.25
CA THR A 566 17.38 44.86 -3.43
C THR A 566 16.04 44.46 -4.08
N LEU A 567 15.03 44.07 -3.28
CA LEU A 567 13.69 43.73 -3.79
C LEU A 567 12.96 44.90 -4.45
N VAL A 568 13.10 46.12 -3.89
CA VAL A 568 12.51 47.34 -4.44
C VAL A 568 13.17 47.73 -5.76
N HIS A 569 14.51 47.68 -5.83
CA HIS A 569 15.25 48.02 -7.05
C HIS A 569 15.11 46.96 -8.15
N SER A 570 14.87 45.69 -7.82
CA SER A 570 14.67 44.59 -8.79
C SER A 570 13.26 44.56 -9.43
N ALA A 571 12.53 45.67 -9.37
CA ALA A 571 11.15 45.83 -9.85
C ALA A 571 10.13 44.86 -9.20
N GLY A 572 10.43 44.34 -8.00
CA GLY A 572 9.44 43.64 -7.20
C GLY A 572 8.31 44.59 -6.80
N LYS A 573 7.07 44.27 -7.18
CA LYS A 573 5.88 44.95 -6.62
C LYS A 573 5.91 44.78 -5.09
N VAL A 574 6.18 45.86 -4.36
CA VAL A 574 5.94 45.90 -2.92
C VAL A 574 4.42 45.90 -2.74
N ASP A 575 3.88 44.73 -2.47
CA ASP A 575 2.46 44.55 -2.19
C ASP A 575 2.13 45.02 -0.77
N LEU A 576 0.85 45.37 -0.57
CA LEU A 576 0.31 45.71 0.75
C LEU A 576 0.47 44.54 1.76
N VAL A 577 0.70 43.31 1.28
CA VAL A 577 0.97 42.11 2.08
C VAL A 577 2.36 42.16 2.73
N LEU A 578 3.42 42.46 1.97
CA LEU A 578 4.79 42.63 2.49
C LEU A 578 4.83 43.80 3.48
N TYR A 579 4.16 44.91 3.15
CA TYR A 579 3.99 46.05 4.06
C TYR A 579 3.31 45.63 5.38
N THR A 580 2.24 44.83 5.30
CA THR A 580 1.53 44.34 6.49
C THR A 580 2.35 43.33 7.29
N SER A 581 3.19 42.52 6.64
CA SER A 581 4.12 41.61 7.32
C SER A 581 5.08 42.40 8.21
N ILE A 582 5.72 43.44 7.67
CA ILE A 582 6.62 44.32 8.43
C ILE A 582 5.86 45.01 9.58
N LEU A 583 4.62 45.47 9.34
CA LEU A 583 3.77 46.03 10.40
C LEU A 583 3.41 45.02 11.51
N ALA A 584 3.22 43.74 11.17
CA ALA A 584 2.99 42.69 12.15
C ALA A 584 4.25 42.39 13.00
N HIS A 585 5.44 42.64 12.47
CA HIS A 585 6.68 42.62 13.25
C HIS A 585 6.83 43.86 14.15
N LEU A 586 6.44 45.05 13.69
CA LEU A 586 6.35 46.26 14.53
C LEU A 586 5.43 46.04 15.75
N VAL A 587 4.26 45.42 15.57
CA VAL A 587 3.33 45.08 16.67
C VAL A 587 3.97 44.18 17.74
N ARG A 588 4.96 43.36 17.37
CA ARG A 588 5.71 42.48 18.27
C ARG A 588 6.97 43.14 18.85
N CYS A 589 7.38 44.26 18.29
CA CYS A 589 8.52 45.02 18.78
C CYS A 589 8.15 45.69 20.11
N GLN A 590 9.02 45.56 21.11
CA GLN A 590 8.83 46.21 22.41
C GLN A 590 9.78 47.40 22.62
N ASP A 591 10.81 47.49 21.79
CA ASP A 591 12.00 48.33 21.92
C ASP A 591 11.91 49.51 20.93
N GLU A 592 12.03 50.74 21.43
CA GLU A 592 11.85 51.95 20.63
C GLU A 592 12.91 52.10 19.53
N ASP A 593 14.16 51.69 19.76
CA ASP A 593 15.20 51.82 18.74
C ASP A 593 15.01 50.79 17.62
N LYS A 594 14.54 49.59 17.97
CA LYS A 594 14.07 48.59 16.99
C LYS A 594 12.81 49.05 16.25
N GLU A 595 11.90 49.77 16.91
CA GLU A 595 10.73 50.39 16.26
C GLU A 595 11.18 51.46 15.23
N ARG A 596 12.15 52.32 15.60
CA ARG A 596 12.76 53.31 14.69
C ARG A 596 13.46 52.64 13.50
N GLN A 597 14.23 51.58 13.74
CA GLN A 597 14.87 50.80 12.68
C GLN A 597 13.83 50.19 11.73
N LEU A 598 12.76 49.59 12.26
CA LEU A 598 11.65 49.03 11.47
C LEU A 598 10.88 50.10 10.68
N MET A 599 10.65 51.28 11.25
CA MET A 599 10.06 52.41 10.54
C MET A 599 11.01 52.98 9.45
N SER A 600 12.33 52.91 9.66
CA SER A 600 13.32 53.20 8.62
C SER A 600 13.38 52.13 7.51
N ILE A 601 13.12 50.87 7.81
CA ILE A 601 12.95 49.81 6.79
C ILE A 601 11.68 50.06 5.98
N LEU A 602 10.60 50.49 6.64
CA LEU A 602 9.34 50.83 5.95
C LEU A 602 9.47 52.04 5.02
N SER A 603 10.24 53.06 5.37
CA SER A 603 10.38 54.26 4.53
C SER A 603 11.04 53.96 3.17
N THR A 604 11.95 52.99 3.14
CA THR A 604 12.56 52.44 1.91
C THR A 604 11.53 51.96 0.89
N THR A 605 10.37 51.46 1.33
CA THR A 605 9.34 50.92 0.43
C THR A 605 8.69 51.97 -0.47
N LYS A 606 8.72 53.26 -0.07
CA LYS A 606 7.97 54.37 -0.70
C LYS A 606 6.47 54.09 -0.93
N HIS A 607 5.89 53.12 -0.23
CA HIS A 607 4.52 52.67 -0.44
C HIS A 607 3.49 53.68 0.11
N LYS A 608 2.31 53.82 -0.53
CA LYS A 608 1.24 54.75 -0.10
C LYS A 608 0.85 54.55 1.38
N ALA A 609 0.86 53.30 1.86
CA ALA A 609 0.56 52.95 3.25
C ALA A 609 1.57 53.53 4.27
N HIS A 610 2.80 53.83 3.86
CA HIS A 610 3.81 54.47 4.72
C HIS A 610 3.47 55.94 4.97
N ALA A 611 3.21 56.69 3.90
CA ALA A 611 2.75 58.08 4.01
C ALA A 611 1.45 58.18 4.83
N PHE A 612 0.52 57.24 4.64
CA PHE A 612 -0.70 57.13 5.43
C PHE A 612 -0.43 56.88 6.92
N MET A 613 0.42 55.91 7.27
CA MET A 613 0.79 55.65 8.66
C MET A 613 1.41 56.90 9.32
N CYS A 614 2.43 57.49 8.70
CA CYS A 614 3.09 58.68 9.25
C CYS A 614 2.09 59.83 9.43
N GLY A 615 1.24 60.10 8.42
CA GLY A 615 0.17 61.09 8.51
C GLY A 615 -0.94 60.74 9.51
N LEU A 616 -1.09 59.49 9.93
CA LEU A 616 -2.03 59.10 10.99
C LEU A 616 -1.48 59.43 12.39
N PHE A 617 -0.16 59.42 12.58
CA PHE A 617 0.48 59.72 13.87
C PHE A 617 0.73 61.21 14.13
N THR A 618 0.82 62.06 13.10
CA THR A 618 1.04 63.51 13.24
C THR A 618 -0.07 64.27 14.00
N GLY A 619 0.26 65.45 14.51
CA GLY A 619 -0.68 66.37 15.15
C GLY A 619 -1.69 66.98 14.16
N PRO A 620 -2.81 67.57 14.64
CA PRO A 620 -3.80 68.21 13.79
C PRO A 620 -3.21 69.38 12.97
N GLU A 621 -2.31 70.17 13.57
CA GLU A 621 -1.62 71.29 12.91
C GLU A 621 -0.77 70.85 11.71
N GLN A 622 -0.02 69.75 11.85
CA GLN A 622 0.79 69.18 10.77
C GLN A 622 -0.07 68.50 9.69
N ARG A 623 -1.19 67.87 10.07
CA ARG A 623 -2.09 67.22 9.11
C ARG A 623 -2.91 68.23 8.30
N LYS A 624 -3.15 69.43 8.83
CA LYS A 624 -4.02 70.50 8.25
C LYS A 624 -5.49 70.11 8.03
N GLN A 625 -5.89 68.87 8.33
CA GLN A 625 -7.26 68.37 8.18
C GLN A 625 -7.63 67.32 9.24
N PRO A 626 -8.94 67.08 9.48
CA PRO A 626 -9.39 66.09 10.46
C PRO A 626 -8.95 64.66 10.14
N VAL A 627 -8.69 63.86 11.18
CA VAL A 627 -8.28 62.44 11.06
C VAL A 627 -9.26 61.64 10.18
N LEU A 628 -10.57 61.85 10.36
CA LEU A 628 -11.60 61.11 9.62
C LEU A 628 -11.57 61.39 8.10
N THR A 629 -11.27 62.62 7.70
CA THR A 629 -11.19 63.02 6.28
C THR A 629 -9.96 62.39 5.63
N PHE A 630 -8.80 62.52 6.26
CA PHE A 630 -7.54 61.90 5.81
C PHE A 630 -7.63 60.38 5.67
N VAL A 631 -8.31 59.70 6.61
CA VAL A 631 -8.54 58.25 6.51
C VAL A 631 -9.44 57.91 5.33
N ARG A 632 -10.45 58.74 4.99
CA ARG A 632 -11.30 58.49 3.81
C ARG A 632 -10.53 58.61 2.50
N GLU A 633 -9.67 59.62 2.37
CA GLU A 633 -8.83 59.81 1.17
C GLU A 633 -7.92 58.60 0.91
N PHE A 634 -7.26 58.07 1.95
CA PHE A 634 -6.44 56.87 1.81
C PHE A 634 -7.26 55.66 1.31
N TYR A 635 -8.45 55.44 1.86
CA TYR A 635 -9.31 54.32 1.48
C TYR A 635 -9.94 54.50 0.09
N GLN A 636 -10.13 55.72 -0.39
CA GLN A 636 -10.53 55.99 -1.78
C GLN A 636 -9.39 55.70 -2.78
N GLY A 637 -8.13 55.76 -2.33
CA GLY A 637 -6.95 55.46 -3.14
C GLY A 637 -6.54 53.99 -3.22
N ILE A 638 -7.34 53.08 -2.65
CA ILE A 638 -7.16 51.61 -2.70
C ILE A 638 -7.96 51.05 -3.88
N ASP A 639 -7.32 50.21 -4.69
CA ASP A 639 -8.00 49.41 -5.71
C ASP A 639 -8.61 48.16 -5.06
N TYR A 640 -9.92 48.17 -4.86
CA TYR A 640 -10.64 47.06 -4.23
C TYR A 640 -10.85 45.86 -5.16
N GLU A 641 -10.64 45.96 -6.47
CA GLU A 641 -10.73 44.79 -7.36
C GLU A 641 -9.47 43.91 -7.25
N LEU A 642 -8.31 44.54 -7.03
CA LEU A 642 -7.02 43.86 -6.93
C LEU A 642 -6.53 43.63 -5.49
N GLU A 643 -6.86 44.52 -4.53
CA GLU A 643 -6.23 44.54 -3.21
C GLU A 643 -7.17 44.26 -2.02
N GLU A 644 -8.46 43.93 -2.20
CA GLU A 644 -9.45 43.75 -1.11
C GLU A 644 -8.94 42.89 0.06
N GLY A 645 -8.34 41.74 -0.26
CA GLY A 645 -7.81 40.80 0.74
C GLY A 645 -6.60 41.35 1.50
N ALA A 646 -5.71 42.07 0.81
CA ALA A 646 -4.54 42.69 1.41
C ALA A 646 -4.93 43.91 2.26
N ALA A 647 -5.89 44.72 1.78
CA ALA A 647 -6.47 45.85 2.52
C ALA A 647 -7.14 45.38 3.81
N ARG A 648 -7.94 44.30 3.77
CA ARG A 648 -8.54 43.69 4.96
C ARG A 648 -7.48 43.28 5.99
N TYR A 649 -6.40 42.64 5.55
CA TYR A 649 -5.33 42.19 6.44
C TYR A 649 -4.54 43.37 7.02
N PHE A 650 -4.19 44.37 6.19
CA PHE A 650 -3.52 45.61 6.59
C PHE A 650 -4.30 46.33 7.69
N VAL A 651 -5.59 46.58 7.46
CA VAL A 651 -6.47 47.28 8.41
C VAL A 651 -6.59 46.50 9.72
N ASN A 652 -6.65 45.17 9.66
CA ASN A 652 -6.72 44.33 10.85
C ASN A 652 -5.45 44.42 11.74
N VAL A 653 -4.27 44.50 11.13
CA VAL A 653 -2.99 44.67 11.85
C VAL A 653 -2.81 46.11 12.32
N LEU A 654 -3.15 47.10 11.48
CA LEU A 654 -3.08 48.54 11.82
C LEU A 654 -3.97 48.89 13.02
N LEU A 655 -5.19 48.37 13.08
CA LEU A 655 -6.08 48.57 14.24
C LEU A 655 -5.52 47.95 15.51
N ASN A 656 -4.89 46.78 15.41
CA ASN A 656 -4.20 46.16 16.54
C ASN A 656 -3.07 47.06 17.05
N TYR A 657 -2.24 47.57 16.12
CA TYR A 657 -1.16 48.50 16.43
C TYR A 657 -1.66 49.77 17.12
N LEU A 658 -2.67 50.44 16.54
CA LEU A 658 -3.23 51.68 17.09
C LEU A 658 -3.81 51.49 18.51
N VAL A 659 -4.51 50.39 18.77
CA VAL A 659 -5.02 50.07 20.12
C VAL A 659 -3.87 49.81 21.10
N LEU A 660 -2.84 49.06 20.69
CA LEU A 660 -1.67 48.76 21.51
C LEU A 660 -0.75 49.97 21.77
N MET A 661 -0.94 51.07 21.04
CA MET A 661 -0.29 52.39 21.24
C MET A 661 -1.23 53.41 21.91
N GLY A 662 -2.37 52.96 22.46
CA GLY A 662 -3.36 53.83 23.13
C GLY A 662 -4.13 54.78 22.22
N GLN A 663 -3.95 54.70 20.89
CA GLN A 663 -4.53 55.63 19.90
C GLN A 663 -5.98 55.26 19.53
N ILE A 664 -6.82 55.01 20.55
CA ILE A 664 -8.18 54.49 20.43
C ILE A 664 -9.06 55.38 19.52
N ASN A 665 -8.96 56.70 19.65
CA ASN A 665 -9.75 57.63 18.82
C ASN A 665 -9.38 57.56 17.33
N ARG A 666 -8.08 57.38 17.02
CA ARG A 666 -7.61 57.16 15.64
C ARG A 666 -8.07 55.79 15.12
N ALA A 667 -8.00 54.74 15.95
CA ALA A 667 -8.52 53.41 15.63
C ALA A 667 -10.04 53.42 15.35
N ARG A 668 -10.84 54.20 16.11
CA ARG A 668 -12.28 54.40 15.84
C ARG A 668 -12.54 55.04 14.48
N CYS A 669 -11.73 56.02 14.05
CA CYS A 669 -11.82 56.60 12.71
C CYS A 669 -11.51 55.57 11.62
N VAL A 670 -10.41 54.81 11.78
CA VAL A 670 -10.00 53.75 10.84
C VAL A 670 -11.07 52.66 10.71
N TRP A 671 -11.62 52.17 11.83
CA TRP A 671 -12.71 51.18 11.80
C TRP A 671 -13.98 51.71 11.15
N LYS A 672 -14.37 52.96 11.43
CA LYS A 672 -15.55 53.60 10.82
C LYS A 672 -15.44 53.64 9.30
N VAL A 673 -14.30 54.07 8.76
CA VAL A 673 -14.08 54.15 7.31
C VAL A 673 -13.97 52.75 6.68
N ALA A 674 -13.33 51.79 7.36
CA ALA A 674 -13.29 50.40 6.90
C ALA A 674 -14.68 49.75 6.83
N TYR A 675 -15.57 50.09 7.77
CA TYR A 675 -16.97 49.67 7.76
C TYR A 675 -17.78 50.37 6.66
N GLU A 676 -17.62 51.68 6.47
CA GLU A 676 -18.25 52.44 5.38
C GLU A 676 -17.90 51.84 4.00
N ASN A 677 -16.65 51.41 3.79
CA ASN A 677 -16.17 50.75 2.57
C ASN A 677 -16.43 49.22 2.51
N LYS A 678 -17.24 48.66 3.42
CA LYS A 678 -17.64 47.24 3.45
C LYS A 678 -16.49 46.20 3.48
N LEU A 679 -15.28 46.55 3.91
CA LEU A 679 -14.11 45.64 3.95
C LEU A 679 -14.31 44.39 4.82
N PHE A 680 -15.23 44.46 5.79
CA PHE A 680 -15.63 43.36 6.67
C PHE A 680 -17.12 43.03 6.50
N PRO A 681 -17.58 42.59 5.31
CA PRO A 681 -19.00 42.59 4.95
C PRO A 681 -19.79 41.50 5.71
N LYS A 682 -19.10 40.44 6.15
CA LYS A 682 -19.68 39.35 6.96
C LYS A 682 -19.63 39.62 8.47
N ALA A 683 -18.99 40.72 8.91
CA ALA A 683 -18.80 40.97 10.33
C ALA A 683 -20.07 41.46 11.03
N ILE A 684 -21.00 42.15 10.36
CA ILE A 684 -22.23 42.65 11.00
C ILE A 684 -23.45 42.23 10.17
N VAL A 685 -24.31 41.39 10.74
CA VAL A 685 -25.58 40.95 10.14
C VAL A 685 -26.74 41.52 10.95
N PHE A 686 -27.61 42.27 10.28
CA PHE A 686 -28.84 42.82 10.82
C PHE A 686 -30.03 42.07 10.23
N ASP A 687 -30.68 41.21 11.01
CA ASP A 687 -32.07 40.85 10.79
C ASP A 687 -32.96 41.87 11.53
N GLN A 688 -34.00 42.39 10.88
CA GLN A 688 -34.76 43.52 11.43
C GLN A 688 -35.52 43.18 12.72
N HIS A 689 -35.91 41.91 12.92
CA HIS A 689 -36.70 41.50 14.09
C HIS A 689 -36.21 40.20 14.78
N ILE A 690 -35.44 39.34 14.10
CA ILE A 690 -35.11 38.00 14.62
C ILE A 690 -33.78 37.96 15.41
N ALA A 691 -32.71 38.57 14.89
CA ALA A 691 -31.42 38.59 15.57
C ALA A 691 -30.45 39.66 15.02
N TRP A 692 -29.76 40.38 15.89
CA TRP A 692 -28.56 41.14 15.49
C TRP A 692 -27.31 40.35 15.83
N SER A 693 -26.32 40.33 14.92
CA SER A 693 -25.07 39.63 15.19
C SER A 693 -23.83 40.34 14.67
N LEU A 694 -22.77 40.26 15.46
CA LEU A 694 -21.42 40.69 15.14
C LEU A 694 -20.49 39.46 15.14
N ASP A 695 -19.74 39.22 14.07
CA ASP A 695 -18.73 38.17 13.95
C ASP A 695 -17.33 38.79 13.86
N VAL A 696 -16.52 38.57 14.90
CA VAL A 696 -15.15 39.08 15.03
C VAL A 696 -14.10 37.97 14.98
N ARG A 697 -14.48 36.71 14.70
CA ARG A 697 -13.57 35.54 14.76
C ARG A 697 -12.27 35.68 13.97
N ASN A 698 -12.31 36.44 12.87
CA ASN A 698 -11.19 36.63 11.96
C ASN A 698 -10.50 37.99 12.14
N LEU A 699 -10.76 38.69 13.25
CA LEU A 699 -10.13 39.96 13.60
C LEU A 699 -8.99 39.78 14.61
N SER A 700 -8.07 40.74 14.65
CA SER A 700 -7.09 40.89 15.72
C SER A 700 -7.75 41.35 17.02
N VAL A 701 -7.07 41.24 18.17
CA VAL A 701 -7.63 41.63 19.47
C VAL A 701 -8.06 43.11 19.46
N GLY A 702 -7.19 44.02 19.05
CA GLY A 702 -7.50 45.45 18.98
C GLY A 702 -8.61 45.78 17.97
N ALA A 703 -8.62 45.14 16.80
CA ALA A 703 -9.70 45.32 15.83
C ALA A 703 -11.05 44.81 16.37
N ALA A 704 -11.07 43.66 17.06
CA ALA A 704 -12.26 43.09 17.65
C ALA A 704 -12.84 43.95 18.79
N LEU A 705 -11.99 44.51 19.66
CA LEU A 705 -12.41 45.42 20.72
C LEU A 705 -13.09 46.68 20.14
N ILE A 706 -12.45 47.34 19.17
CA ILE A 706 -13.02 48.50 18.48
C ILE A 706 -14.33 48.13 17.75
N ALA A 707 -14.38 46.96 17.11
CA ALA A 707 -15.57 46.45 16.43
C ALA A 707 -16.75 46.26 17.38
N VAL A 708 -16.54 45.63 18.55
CA VAL A 708 -17.57 45.40 19.55
C VAL A 708 -18.10 46.72 20.10
N VAL A 709 -17.22 47.60 20.60
CA VAL A 709 -17.62 48.89 21.19
C VAL A 709 -18.38 49.75 20.17
N HIS A 710 -17.87 49.87 18.93
CA HIS A 710 -18.53 50.65 17.88
C HIS A 710 -19.91 50.08 17.48
N THR A 711 -20.02 48.75 17.44
CA THR A 711 -21.28 48.07 17.06
C THR A 711 -22.32 48.15 18.17
N LEU A 712 -21.93 47.96 19.44
CA LEU A 712 -22.82 48.10 20.59
C LEU A 712 -23.31 49.55 20.75
N HIS A 713 -22.46 50.56 20.52
CA HIS A 713 -22.88 51.96 20.48
C HIS A 713 -23.97 52.20 19.42
N ARG A 714 -23.85 51.56 18.25
CA ARG A 714 -24.87 51.63 17.19
C ARG A 714 -26.15 50.86 17.53
N PHE A 715 -26.05 49.71 18.20
CA PHE A 715 -27.22 48.97 18.70
C PHE A 715 -27.97 49.81 19.73
N ARG A 716 -27.28 50.43 20.70
CA ARG A 716 -27.85 51.37 21.66
C ARG A 716 -28.62 52.50 20.98
N LYS A 717 -28.02 53.16 19.97
CA LYS A 717 -28.72 54.21 19.22
C LYS A 717 -29.96 53.68 18.51
N ARG A 718 -29.93 52.48 17.91
CA ARG A 718 -31.11 51.87 17.26
C ARG A 718 -32.23 51.50 18.24
N MET A 719 -31.90 50.92 19.37
CA MET A 719 -32.89 50.47 20.37
C MET A 719 -33.53 51.66 21.10
N LEU A 720 -32.72 52.62 21.58
CA LEU A 720 -33.24 53.73 22.41
C LEU A 720 -33.84 54.88 21.60
N TYR A 721 -33.34 55.19 20.40
CA TYR A 721 -33.84 56.33 19.61
C TYR A 721 -34.91 55.93 18.58
N TYR A 722 -34.79 54.74 17.98
CA TYR A 722 -35.71 54.28 16.93
C TYR A 722 -36.67 53.18 17.41
N GLY A 723 -36.62 52.78 18.69
CA GLY A 723 -37.53 51.80 19.29
C GLY A 723 -37.38 50.35 18.80
N VAL A 724 -36.34 50.04 18.01
CA VAL A 724 -36.19 48.71 17.38
C VAL A 724 -35.44 47.76 18.30
N VAL A 725 -36.13 46.78 18.88
CA VAL A 725 -35.57 45.75 19.76
C VAL A 725 -35.56 44.38 19.04
N PRO A 726 -34.40 43.73 18.83
CA PRO A 726 -34.33 42.39 18.25
C PRO A 726 -34.60 41.32 19.32
N ARG A 727 -35.18 40.16 18.98
CA ARG A 727 -35.40 39.07 19.97
C ARG A 727 -34.12 38.60 20.68
N ARG A 728 -32.96 38.66 20.01
CA ARG A 728 -31.66 38.26 20.56
C ARG A 728 -30.49 38.95 19.88
N ILE A 729 -29.41 39.15 20.61
CA ILE A 729 -28.15 39.68 20.11
C ILE A 729 -27.04 38.63 20.29
N LYS A 730 -26.15 38.48 19.30
CA LYS A 730 -25.08 37.48 19.27
C LYS A 730 -23.73 38.11 18.92
N LEU A 731 -22.70 37.92 19.74
CA LEU A 731 -21.32 38.27 19.44
C LEU A 731 -20.52 36.98 19.21
N VAL A 732 -20.20 36.68 17.95
CA VAL A 732 -19.45 35.49 17.54
C VAL A 732 -17.95 35.83 17.60
N THR A 733 -17.25 35.32 18.60
CA THR A 733 -15.90 35.77 18.96
C THR A 733 -14.81 34.75 18.65
N GLY A 734 -15.11 33.45 18.70
CA GLY A 734 -14.08 32.42 18.59
C GLY A 734 -13.37 32.19 19.93
N PRO A 735 -12.58 31.10 20.07
CA PRO A 735 -12.05 30.68 21.36
C PRO A 735 -11.12 31.75 21.99
N THR A 736 -10.23 32.36 21.21
CA THR A 736 -9.22 33.31 21.71
C THR A 736 -9.83 34.66 22.13
N LEU A 737 -10.73 35.24 21.33
CA LEU A 737 -11.31 36.56 21.61
C LEU A 737 -12.46 36.51 22.63
N LYS A 738 -13.06 35.32 22.84
CA LYS A 738 -14.14 35.10 23.81
C LYS A 738 -13.78 35.64 25.20
N ILE A 739 -12.60 35.29 25.72
CA ILE A 739 -12.17 35.66 27.08
C ILE A 739 -12.03 37.18 27.18
N VAL A 740 -11.26 37.78 26.27
CA VAL A 740 -10.99 39.23 26.26
C VAL A 740 -12.29 40.05 26.13
N ILE A 741 -13.20 39.64 25.23
CA ILE A 741 -14.47 40.35 25.02
C ILE A 741 -15.46 40.11 26.17
N ALA A 742 -15.49 38.90 26.75
CA ALA A 742 -16.31 38.64 27.94
C ALA A 742 -15.83 39.46 29.14
N GLN A 743 -14.51 39.56 29.36
CA GLN A 743 -13.93 40.37 30.44
C GLN A 743 -14.20 41.87 30.25
N MET A 744 -14.06 42.38 29.02
CA MET A 744 -14.38 43.77 28.65
C MET A 744 -15.89 44.08 28.83
N LEU A 745 -16.77 43.09 28.73
CA LEU A 745 -18.20 43.25 28.95
C LEU A 745 -18.61 43.01 30.41
N SER A 746 -17.89 42.16 31.17
CA SER A 746 -18.17 41.96 32.59
C SER A 746 -17.86 43.19 33.43
N SER A 747 -16.85 43.99 33.06
CA SER A 747 -16.53 45.26 33.73
C SER A 747 -17.62 46.35 33.62
N VAL A 748 -18.67 46.10 32.82
CA VAL A 748 -19.82 46.99 32.64
C VAL A 748 -21.15 46.26 32.88
N GLU A 749 -21.16 45.22 33.74
CA GLU A 749 -22.36 44.48 34.18
C GLU A 749 -23.23 43.93 33.03
N SER A 750 -22.58 43.32 32.04
CA SER A 750 -23.25 42.94 30.79
C SER A 750 -24.16 41.70 30.89
N PRO A 751 -25.35 41.70 30.26
CA PRO A 751 -26.26 40.55 30.20
C PRO A 751 -25.87 39.50 29.13
N PHE A 752 -24.63 39.54 28.63
CA PHE A 752 -24.16 38.63 27.57
C PHE A 752 -23.64 37.30 28.14
N GLU A 753 -24.49 36.28 28.11
CA GLU A 753 -24.15 34.89 28.45
C GLU A 753 -23.12 34.28 27.49
N VAL A 754 -22.18 33.52 28.03
CA VAL A 754 -21.00 33.02 27.30
C VAL A 754 -21.23 31.57 26.84
N SER A 755 -21.59 31.34 25.58
CA SER A 755 -21.95 30.02 25.03
C SER A 755 -20.97 29.51 23.96
N LYS A 756 -20.13 28.53 24.31
CA LYS A 756 -19.03 27.98 23.48
C LYS A 756 -18.07 29.06 22.97
N VAL A 757 -18.32 29.60 21.77
CA VAL A 757 -17.54 30.65 21.07
C VAL A 757 -18.40 31.88 20.68
N VAL A 758 -19.58 32.01 21.28
CA VAL A 758 -20.57 33.06 20.99
C VAL A 758 -21.13 33.61 22.30
N LEU A 759 -21.06 34.92 22.50
CA LEU A 759 -21.79 35.59 23.58
C LEU A 759 -23.22 35.91 23.11
N ARG A 760 -24.23 35.72 23.95
CA ARG A 760 -25.65 35.86 23.59
C ARG A 760 -26.42 36.59 24.68
N ALA A 761 -27.36 37.44 24.29
CA ALA A 761 -28.28 38.09 25.22
C ALA A 761 -29.68 38.25 24.59
N PRO A 762 -30.76 38.16 25.36
CA PRO A 762 -32.09 38.65 24.97
C PRO A 762 -32.05 40.16 24.67
N GLY A 763 -32.79 40.62 23.68
CA GLY A 763 -32.79 42.04 23.30
C GLY A 763 -33.30 42.96 24.41
N ASP A 764 -34.32 42.52 25.15
CA ASP A 764 -34.95 43.32 26.21
C ASP A 764 -33.98 43.57 27.37
N LEU A 765 -33.23 42.54 27.79
CA LEU A 765 -32.17 42.69 28.80
C LEU A 765 -31.03 43.61 28.32
N VAL A 766 -30.68 43.57 27.04
CA VAL A 766 -29.70 44.49 26.46
C VAL A 766 -30.26 45.92 26.37
N MET A 767 -31.57 46.09 26.19
CA MET A 767 -32.22 47.41 26.16
C MET A 767 -32.15 48.08 27.54
N GLU A 768 -32.50 47.36 28.61
CA GLU A 768 -32.38 47.87 29.98
C GLU A 768 -30.92 48.13 30.36
N TRP A 769 -30.01 47.22 30.00
CA TRP A 769 -28.57 47.42 30.18
C TRP A 769 -28.05 48.69 29.48
N PHE A 770 -28.49 48.98 28.26
CA PHE A 770 -28.11 50.20 27.53
C PHE A 770 -28.63 51.51 28.15
N LYS A 771 -29.58 51.47 29.08
CA LYS A 771 -30.01 52.65 29.86
C LYS A 771 -29.05 52.97 31.01
N LYS A 772 -28.25 52.00 31.49
CA LYS A 772 -27.33 52.21 32.62
C LYS A 772 -26.27 53.28 32.30
N PRO A 773 -25.99 54.26 33.19
CA PRO A 773 -25.00 55.31 32.97
C PRO A 773 -23.58 54.79 32.67
N ILE A 774 -23.15 53.73 33.35
CA ILE A 774 -21.84 53.08 33.15
C ILE A 774 -21.66 52.58 31.70
N VAL A 775 -22.72 52.07 31.08
CA VAL A 775 -22.71 51.57 29.70
C VAL A 775 -22.72 52.74 28.71
N GLN A 776 -23.42 53.84 29.03
CA GLN A 776 -23.33 55.07 28.24
C GLN A 776 -21.91 55.65 28.28
N GLN A 777 -21.26 55.68 29.44
CA GLN A 777 -19.87 56.13 29.57
C GLN A 777 -18.92 55.22 28.77
N PHE A 778 -18.95 53.90 28.98
CA PHE A 778 -18.11 52.94 28.24
C PHE A 778 -18.27 52.98 26.70
N LEU A 779 -19.48 53.26 26.20
CA LEU A 779 -19.72 53.37 24.75
C LEU A 779 -19.38 54.76 24.18
N LEU A 780 -19.05 55.73 25.02
CA LEU A 780 -18.64 57.09 24.62
C LEU A 780 -17.13 57.29 24.83
N ASN A 781 -16.63 56.99 26.03
CA ASN A 781 -15.27 57.17 26.52
C ASN A 781 -14.57 55.82 26.76
N GLU A 782 -13.26 55.83 26.50
CA GLU A 782 -12.25 54.89 27.01
C GLU A 782 -12.56 53.39 26.98
N ILE A 783 -12.07 52.73 25.91
CA ILE A 783 -11.44 51.41 26.09
C ILE A 783 -10.31 51.61 27.13
N PRO A 784 -10.09 50.65 28.06
CA PRO A 784 -9.11 50.78 29.14
C PRO A 784 -7.78 51.40 28.69
N SER A 785 -7.27 52.27 29.54
CA SER A 785 -6.20 53.20 29.22
C SER A 785 -4.93 52.50 28.77
N GLY A 786 -3.99 53.28 28.23
CA GLY A 786 -2.68 52.78 27.84
C GLY A 786 -2.02 51.93 28.93
N SER A 787 -2.19 52.27 30.22
CA SER A 787 -1.65 51.52 31.37
C SER A 787 -2.34 50.19 31.64
N ASP A 788 -3.64 50.03 31.41
CA ASP A 788 -4.34 48.75 31.62
C ASP A 788 -3.92 47.72 30.56
N ILE A 789 -3.75 48.20 29.33
CA ILE A 789 -3.20 47.42 28.22
C ILE A 789 -1.67 47.26 28.37
N LEU A 790 -0.97 48.23 28.99
CA LEU A 790 0.45 48.09 29.33
C LEU A 790 0.70 47.14 30.48
N MET A 791 -0.19 46.97 31.46
CA MET A 791 -0.07 45.92 32.48
C MET A 791 -0.10 44.54 31.83
N HIS A 792 -0.83 44.40 30.72
CA HIS A 792 -0.79 43.21 29.87
C HIS A 792 0.48 43.10 28.98
N LYS A 793 1.25 44.18 28.77
CA LYS A 793 2.59 44.17 28.12
C LYS A 793 3.76 44.09 29.12
N LEU A 794 3.63 44.60 30.34
CA LEU A 794 4.62 44.56 31.42
C LEU A 794 4.70 43.15 32.02
N ASN A 795 3.57 42.42 32.05
CA ASN A 795 3.53 40.97 32.25
C ASN A 795 4.20 40.16 31.11
N ILE A 796 4.72 40.81 30.06
CA ILE A 796 5.53 40.21 28.98
C ILE A 796 6.99 40.76 29.06
N ARG A 797 7.34 41.53 30.10
CA ARG A 797 8.57 42.37 30.10
C ARG A 797 9.39 42.34 31.38
N VAL A 798 9.44 41.20 32.07
CA VAL A 798 10.50 40.89 33.04
C VAL A 798 11.22 39.59 32.64
N GLU A 799 11.95 39.64 31.52
CA GLU A 799 13.03 38.68 31.29
C GLU A 799 14.27 39.11 32.08
N LYS A 800 14.28 38.74 33.37
CA LYS A 800 15.40 38.08 34.09
C LYS A 800 15.18 38.15 35.60
N SER A 801 15.49 37.03 36.27
CA SER A 801 15.65 36.84 37.72
C SER A 801 14.43 36.72 38.65
N ILE A 802 13.24 36.33 38.18
CA ILE A 802 12.22 35.66 39.03
C ILE A 802 11.71 34.41 38.31
N ASP A 803 11.62 33.30 39.03
CA ASP A 803 11.34 31.96 38.50
C ASP A 803 9.88 31.82 38.01
N PHE A 804 9.66 30.99 36.99
CA PHE A 804 8.39 30.85 36.26
C PHE A 804 7.27 30.14 37.06
N ARG A 805 7.47 29.94 38.37
CA ARG A 805 6.59 29.17 39.26
C ARG A 805 5.57 30.05 40.02
N ASP A 806 5.92 31.29 40.34
CA ASP A 806 5.13 32.10 41.28
C ASP A 806 4.05 32.98 40.63
N PHE A 807 4.16 33.27 39.33
CA PHE A 807 3.28 34.25 38.66
C PHE A 807 1.80 33.87 38.62
N TRP A 808 1.47 32.57 38.75
CA TRP A 808 0.08 32.09 38.79
C TRP A 808 -0.58 32.22 40.18
N VAL A 809 0.17 32.51 41.25
CA VAL A 809 -0.32 32.49 42.64
C VAL A 809 -1.08 33.78 43.01
N LEU A 810 -0.84 34.89 42.30
CA LEU A 810 -1.29 36.23 42.70
C LEU A 810 -2.51 36.79 41.95
N CYS A 811 -2.94 36.20 40.83
CA CYS A 811 -4.07 36.71 40.03
C CYS A 811 -5.41 36.02 40.28
N PHE A 812 -5.44 34.94 41.06
CA PHE A 812 -6.66 34.36 41.59
C PHE A 812 -6.63 34.47 43.11
N GLY A 813 -7.76 34.85 43.72
CA GLY A 813 -7.99 34.75 45.16
C GLY A 813 -8.17 33.30 45.61
N PHE A 814 -7.27 32.42 45.17
CA PHE A 814 -7.15 31.03 45.54
C PHE A 814 -5.70 30.81 45.93
N SER A 815 -5.49 30.35 47.16
CA SER A 815 -4.22 29.80 47.61
C SER A 815 -3.79 28.70 46.65
N ARG A 816 -2.90 29.05 45.72
CA ARG A 816 -2.30 28.10 44.79
C ARG A 816 -1.18 27.37 45.51
N GLU A 817 -1.57 26.49 46.42
CA GLU A 817 -0.85 25.23 46.54
C GLU A 817 -0.71 24.70 45.11
N MET A 818 0.51 24.38 44.68
CA MET A 818 0.66 23.34 43.66
C MET A 818 -0.16 22.17 44.21
N ALA A 819 -1.21 21.75 43.51
CA ALA A 819 -2.01 20.61 43.93
C ALA A 819 -1.02 19.47 44.19
N ALA A 820 -0.85 19.13 45.48
CA ALA A 820 0.25 18.27 45.90
C ALA A 820 0.20 17.00 45.07
N THR A 821 1.37 16.45 44.69
CA THR A 821 1.35 15.21 43.92
C THR A 821 0.54 14.19 44.68
N SER A 822 -0.56 13.74 44.09
CA SER A 822 -1.58 13.02 44.82
C SER A 822 -0.93 11.79 45.49
N PRO A 823 -1.25 11.45 46.75
CA PRO A 823 -0.70 10.24 47.37
C PRO A 823 -0.88 9.01 46.49
N LEU A 824 -2.02 8.94 45.79
CA LEU A 824 -2.28 7.92 44.75
C LEU A 824 -1.35 8.06 43.53
N TYR A 825 -1.09 9.27 43.03
CA TYR A 825 -0.19 9.47 41.88
C TYR A 825 1.24 9.05 42.18
N ASN A 826 1.77 9.41 43.37
CA ASN A 826 3.10 8.95 43.79
C ASN A 826 3.09 7.42 43.97
N HIS A 827 2.08 6.85 44.63
CA HIS A 827 1.95 5.39 44.79
C HIS A 827 1.89 4.63 43.46
N LEU A 828 1.20 5.16 42.44
CA LEU A 828 1.16 4.57 41.09
C LEU A 828 2.49 4.76 40.34
N LYS A 829 3.15 5.91 40.50
CA LYS A 829 4.46 6.19 39.88
C LYS A 829 5.56 5.29 40.43
N ASP A 830 5.53 5.03 41.74
CA ASP A 830 6.51 4.22 42.46
C ASP A 830 6.09 2.73 42.55
N ALA A 831 5.07 2.32 41.78
CA ALA A 831 4.56 0.95 41.76
C ALA A 831 5.52 -0.02 41.08
N GLU A 832 5.99 -1.03 41.82
CA GLU A 832 6.74 -2.17 41.29
C GLU A 832 5.92 -3.47 41.41
N PRO A 833 5.86 -4.32 40.36
CA PRO A 833 6.49 -4.13 39.05
C PRO A 833 5.78 -3.10 38.15
N PHE A 834 4.47 -2.94 38.30
CA PHE A 834 3.62 -1.99 37.58
C PHE A 834 2.25 -1.87 38.28
N PHE A 835 1.45 -0.86 37.95
CA PHE A 835 0.04 -0.77 38.38
C PHE A 835 -0.95 -1.25 37.31
N LEU A 836 -2.18 -1.59 37.72
CA LEU A 836 -3.23 -2.12 36.86
C LEU A 836 -4.45 -1.17 36.81
N LEU A 837 -4.82 -0.72 35.62
CA LEU A 837 -6.11 -0.07 35.33
C LEU A 837 -7.03 -1.12 34.69
N ALA A 838 -7.97 -1.71 35.45
CA ALA A 838 -8.77 -2.84 34.96
C ALA A 838 -10.25 -2.82 35.37
N GLY A 839 -11.07 -3.36 34.49
CA GLY A 839 -12.53 -3.52 34.64
C GLY A 839 -13.26 -3.53 33.29
N PRO A 840 -14.60 -3.62 33.27
CA PRO A 840 -15.37 -3.69 32.04
C PRO A 840 -15.21 -2.47 31.11
N ASN A 841 -15.57 -2.65 29.84
CA ASN A 841 -15.52 -1.52 28.88
C ASN A 841 -16.55 -0.44 29.26
N VAL A 842 -17.76 -0.84 29.61
CA VAL A 842 -18.88 0.05 29.89
C VAL A 842 -19.64 -0.46 31.11
N ILE A 843 -20.37 0.41 31.79
CA ILE A 843 -21.30 0.00 32.84
C ILE A 843 -22.53 -0.66 32.19
N GLU A 844 -22.79 -1.92 32.55
CA GLU A 844 -23.92 -2.71 32.02
C GLU A 844 -25.06 -2.76 33.03
N SER A 845 -24.74 -3.07 34.29
CA SER A 845 -25.63 -2.93 35.44
C SER A 845 -24.81 -2.69 36.72
N GLU A 846 -25.47 -2.19 37.77
CA GLU A 846 -24.83 -2.00 39.08
C GLU A 846 -24.30 -3.34 39.65
N GLU A 847 -25.09 -4.40 39.55
CA GLU A 847 -24.71 -5.73 40.07
C GLU A 847 -23.49 -6.31 39.33
N HIS A 848 -23.45 -6.19 38.00
CA HIS A 848 -22.32 -6.66 37.19
C HIS A 848 -21.03 -5.92 37.55
N ILE A 849 -21.10 -4.59 37.64
CA ILE A 849 -19.94 -3.76 37.97
C ILE A 849 -19.41 -4.04 39.39
N LEU A 850 -20.29 -4.17 40.39
CA LEU A 850 -19.89 -4.56 41.75
C LEU A 850 -19.26 -5.97 41.79
N ARG A 851 -19.83 -6.93 41.06
CA ARG A 851 -19.31 -8.28 40.92
C ARG A 851 -17.92 -8.30 40.28
N MET A 852 -17.73 -7.55 39.19
CA MET A 852 -16.45 -7.45 38.48
C MET A 852 -15.38 -6.78 39.37
N ALA A 853 -15.71 -5.69 40.06
CA ALA A 853 -14.80 -5.01 40.99
C ALA A 853 -14.33 -5.94 42.12
N LYS A 854 -15.23 -6.72 42.72
CA LYS A 854 -14.91 -7.69 43.77
C LYS A 854 -13.85 -8.71 43.33
N HIS A 855 -14.02 -9.31 42.15
CA HIS A 855 -13.13 -10.37 41.66
C HIS A 855 -11.78 -9.80 41.19
N ILE A 856 -11.78 -8.67 40.48
CA ILE A 856 -10.54 -8.02 40.04
C ILE A 856 -9.73 -7.54 41.26
N LYS A 857 -10.38 -6.97 42.30
CA LYS A 857 -9.71 -6.64 43.57
C LYS A 857 -9.10 -7.88 44.23
N HIS A 858 -9.84 -8.99 44.31
CA HIS A 858 -9.33 -10.21 44.91
C HIS A 858 -8.04 -10.70 44.23
N ILE A 859 -8.03 -10.76 42.90
CA ILE A 859 -6.87 -11.18 42.09
C ILE A 859 -5.71 -10.20 42.26
N SER A 860 -5.94 -8.88 42.12
CA SER A 860 -4.86 -7.89 42.24
C SER A 860 -4.27 -7.84 43.65
N THR A 861 -5.09 -7.96 44.70
CA THR A 861 -4.62 -8.05 46.08
C THR A 861 -3.81 -9.32 46.33
N LYS A 862 -4.23 -10.48 45.79
CA LYS A 862 -3.47 -11.74 45.90
C LYS A 862 -2.10 -11.63 45.24
N LEU A 863 -2.00 -10.92 44.11
CA LEU A 863 -0.76 -10.75 43.34
C LEU A 863 0.09 -9.53 43.78
N GLY A 864 -0.39 -8.72 44.72
CA GLY A 864 0.31 -7.54 45.23
C GLY A 864 0.38 -6.35 44.24
N LEU A 865 -0.53 -6.27 43.28
CA LEU A 865 -0.57 -5.19 42.28
C LEU A 865 -1.51 -4.04 42.71
N PRO A 866 -1.07 -2.76 42.65
CA PRO A 866 -1.97 -1.62 42.80
C PRO A 866 -3.05 -1.60 41.71
N LEU A 867 -4.32 -1.57 42.11
CA LEU A 867 -5.47 -1.59 41.22
C LEU A 867 -6.20 -0.24 41.23
N VAL A 868 -6.52 0.25 40.03
CA VAL A 868 -7.53 1.28 39.79
C VAL A 868 -8.66 0.65 38.97
N PHE A 869 -9.89 0.73 39.47
CA PHE A 869 -11.02 0.12 38.79
C PHE A 869 -11.51 0.99 37.62
N LYS A 870 -11.66 0.37 36.45
CA LYS A 870 -12.04 1.05 35.21
C LYS A 870 -13.42 0.63 34.73
N SER A 871 -14.29 1.61 34.44
CA SER A 871 -15.45 1.41 33.57
C SER A 871 -15.97 2.73 33.01
N SER A 872 -16.57 2.72 31.82
CA SER A 872 -17.11 3.91 31.16
C SER A 872 -18.61 4.09 31.43
N PHE A 873 -19.05 5.29 31.83
CA PHE A 873 -20.47 5.60 32.02
C PHE A 873 -21.23 5.89 30.70
N ASP A 874 -20.53 6.38 29.67
CA ASP A 874 -21.09 6.65 28.33
C ASP A 874 -20.02 6.46 27.22
N LYS A 875 -20.22 5.47 26.35
CA LYS A 875 -19.40 5.25 25.16
C LYS A 875 -19.93 6.07 23.97
N ALA A 876 -19.76 7.39 24.00
CA ALA A 876 -20.42 8.31 23.06
C ALA A 876 -20.10 8.10 21.55
N ASN A 877 -18.94 7.52 21.23
CA ASN A 877 -18.40 7.44 19.86
C ASN A 877 -18.75 6.12 19.11
N ARG A 878 -20.03 5.72 19.04
CA ARG A 878 -20.45 4.49 18.32
C ARG A 878 -20.86 4.74 16.86
N THR A 879 -20.51 3.80 15.98
CA THR A 879 -20.83 3.83 14.53
C THR A 879 -22.33 3.75 14.23
N SER A 880 -23.13 3.16 15.13
CA SER A 880 -24.59 3.07 15.01
C SER A 880 -25.25 3.71 16.22
N SER A 881 -26.23 4.59 15.99
CA SER A 881 -27.05 5.23 17.03
C SER A 881 -27.89 4.27 17.86
N LYS A 882 -28.06 3.01 17.40
CA LYS A 882 -28.76 1.94 18.12
C LYS A 882 -27.82 1.10 19.03
N SER A 883 -26.53 1.44 19.10
CA SER A 883 -25.57 0.71 19.93
C SER A 883 -25.79 1.01 21.42
N PHE A 884 -25.60 0.01 22.29
CA PHE A 884 -25.54 0.25 23.73
C PHE A 884 -24.39 1.22 24.07
N ARG A 885 -24.64 2.11 25.04
CA ARG A 885 -23.70 3.18 25.45
C ARG A 885 -23.36 3.18 26.95
N GLY A 886 -24.12 2.48 27.78
CA GLY A 886 -24.09 2.60 29.24
C GLY A 886 -25.27 3.43 29.80
N PRO A 887 -25.37 3.57 31.13
CA PRO A 887 -26.47 4.26 31.82
C PRO A 887 -26.39 5.79 31.73
N GLY A 888 -25.30 6.34 31.19
CA GLY A 888 -25.07 7.78 31.16
C GLY A 888 -24.49 8.34 32.47
N MET A 889 -24.21 9.64 32.48
CA MET A 889 -23.33 10.25 33.48
C MET A 889 -23.88 10.20 34.92
N ALA A 890 -25.15 10.57 35.14
CA ALA A 890 -25.71 10.69 36.49
C ALA A 890 -25.83 9.33 37.22
N GLU A 891 -26.37 8.31 36.54
CA GLU A 891 -26.49 6.96 37.11
C GLU A 891 -25.14 6.24 37.12
N GLY A 892 -24.33 6.37 36.06
CA GLY A 892 -23.01 5.74 35.98
C GLY A 892 -22.04 6.23 37.06
N LEU A 893 -22.02 7.54 37.35
CA LEU A 893 -21.19 8.07 38.44
C LEU A 893 -21.65 7.55 39.82
N LYS A 894 -22.95 7.43 40.06
CA LYS A 894 -23.50 6.84 41.29
C LYS A 894 -23.10 5.36 41.46
N ILE A 895 -23.05 4.59 40.37
CA ILE A 895 -22.59 3.20 40.38
C ILE A 895 -21.08 3.13 40.67
N LEU A 896 -20.27 4.00 40.04
CA LEU A 896 -18.83 4.06 40.29
C LEU A 896 -18.48 4.51 41.72
N GLU A 897 -19.25 5.44 42.29
CA GLU A 897 -19.12 5.84 43.69
C GLU A 897 -19.43 4.68 44.64
N LYS A 898 -20.46 3.87 44.37
CA LYS A 898 -20.73 2.64 45.12
C LYS A 898 -19.57 1.65 45.05
N VAL A 899 -18.94 1.46 43.89
CA VAL A 899 -17.73 0.60 43.77
C VAL A 899 -16.60 1.13 44.64
N LYS A 900 -16.34 2.44 44.57
CA LYS A 900 -15.30 3.12 45.34
C LYS A 900 -15.47 2.91 46.83
N VAL A 901 -16.68 3.12 47.35
CA VAL A 901 -17.01 2.96 48.77
C VAL A 901 -17.04 1.48 49.21
N ALA A 902 -17.66 0.60 48.42
CA ALA A 902 -17.84 -0.81 48.80
C ALA A 902 -16.54 -1.62 48.77
N TYR A 903 -15.58 -1.23 47.92
CA TYR A 903 -14.34 -1.97 47.72
C TYR A 903 -13.07 -1.16 47.98
N ASP A 904 -13.15 0.10 48.40
CA ASP A 904 -11.97 0.97 48.62
C ASP A 904 -11.00 0.90 47.43
N LEU A 905 -11.52 1.24 46.25
CA LEU A 905 -10.80 1.20 44.97
C LEU A 905 -10.80 2.59 44.32
N PRO A 906 -9.64 3.13 43.93
CA PRO A 906 -9.58 4.30 43.07
C PRO A 906 -10.29 4.05 41.74
N ILE A 907 -10.97 5.07 41.22
CA ILE A 907 -11.80 4.96 40.00
C ILE A 907 -11.16 5.69 38.82
N VAL A 908 -11.17 5.04 37.64
CA VAL A 908 -10.88 5.67 36.34
C VAL A 908 -12.05 5.54 35.35
N THR A 909 -12.48 6.68 34.79
CA THR A 909 -13.49 6.74 33.71
C THR A 909 -13.16 7.85 32.72
N ASP A 910 -13.70 7.75 31.50
CA ASP A 910 -13.43 8.67 30.40
C ASP A 910 -14.44 9.81 30.24
N VAL A 911 -13.95 10.96 29.77
CA VAL A 911 -14.73 12.18 29.48
C VAL A 911 -14.67 12.55 28.00
N HIS A 912 -15.80 13.03 27.49
CA HIS A 912 -15.99 13.39 26.09
C HIS A 912 -16.20 14.91 25.87
N GLU A 913 -16.69 15.64 26.88
CA GLU A 913 -16.91 17.08 26.85
C GLU A 913 -16.32 17.77 28.09
N SER A 914 -15.81 19.01 27.96
CA SER A 914 -15.22 19.77 29.08
C SER A 914 -16.16 19.95 30.28
N SER A 915 -17.47 20.04 30.02
CA SER A 915 -18.52 20.13 31.05
C SER A 915 -18.66 18.88 31.92
N GLN A 916 -18.17 17.73 31.47
CA GLN A 916 -18.21 16.48 32.25
C GLN A 916 -17.10 16.41 33.29
N CYS A 917 -15.99 17.14 33.10
CA CYS A 917 -14.79 17.00 33.92
C CYS A 917 -15.06 17.28 35.41
N GLU A 918 -15.82 18.33 35.73
CA GLU A 918 -16.10 18.72 37.12
C GLU A 918 -16.92 17.66 37.87
N GLU A 919 -18.05 17.21 37.31
CA GLU A 919 -18.89 16.18 37.93
C GLU A 919 -18.18 14.82 38.02
N VAL A 920 -17.48 14.42 36.95
CA VAL A 920 -16.69 13.18 36.95
C VAL A 920 -15.56 13.26 37.99
N GLY A 921 -14.93 14.42 38.14
CA GLY A 921 -13.88 14.68 39.13
C GLY A 921 -14.34 14.64 40.59
N LYS A 922 -15.65 14.63 40.89
CA LYS A 922 -16.14 14.41 42.26
C LYS A 922 -16.00 12.94 42.68
N VAL A 923 -16.19 12.02 41.75
CA VAL A 923 -16.18 10.55 42.00
C VAL A 923 -14.86 9.92 41.57
N ALA A 924 -14.39 10.19 40.36
CA ALA A 924 -13.21 9.57 39.78
C ALA A 924 -11.91 10.15 40.36
N ASP A 925 -10.92 9.28 40.57
CA ASP A 925 -9.57 9.67 41.01
C ASP A 925 -8.64 9.89 39.82
N ILE A 926 -8.93 9.22 38.71
CA ILE A 926 -8.27 9.38 37.42
C ILE A 926 -9.31 9.73 36.35
N ILE A 927 -9.11 10.86 35.67
CA ILE A 927 -9.91 11.25 34.50
C ILE A 927 -9.17 10.80 33.25
N GLN A 928 -9.81 9.99 32.43
CA GLN A 928 -9.23 9.47 31.20
C GLN A 928 -9.66 10.29 29.98
N ILE A 929 -8.68 10.73 29.18
CA ILE A 929 -8.93 11.45 27.92
C ILE A 929 -8.92 10.44 26.76
N PRO A 930 -10.02 10.28 26.00
CA PRO A 930 -10.08 9.39 24.85
C PRO A 930 -9.08 9.74 23.75
N ALA A 931 -8.62 8.71 23.02
CA ALA A 931 -7.58 8.83 21.98
C ALA A 931 -7.85 9.92 20.93
N PHE A 932 -9.09 10.08 20.46
CA PHE A 932 -9.43 11.12 19.47
C PHE A 932 -9.43 12.55 20.05
N LEU A 933 -9.50 12.69 21.37
CA LEU A 933 -9.62 13.96 22.09
C LEU A 933 -8.30 14.38 22.74
N CYS A 934 -7.24 13.57 22.66
CA CYS A 934 -5.93 13.78 23.30
C CYS A 934 -5.25 15.13 23.04
N ARG A 935 -5.65 15.88 21.99
CA ARG A 935 -5.11 17.20 21.64
C ARG A 935 -6.02 18.39 21.98
N GLN A 936 -7.28 18.15 22.38
CA GLN A 936 -8.31 19.16 22.62
C GLN A 936 -7.94 20.02 23.84
N THR A 937 -7.38 21.21 23.62
CA THR A 937 -6.91 22.08 24.71
C THR A 937 -8.01 22.38 25.73
N ASP A 938 -9.22 22.73 25.29
CA ASP A 938 -10.34 23.06 26.18
C ASP A 938 -10.81 21.86 27.04
N LEU A 939 -10.62 20.63 26.57
CA LEU A 939 -10.91 19.41 27.36
C LEU A 939 -9.79 19.10 28.34
N LEU A 940 -8.53 19.20 27.88
CA LEU A 940 -7.35 18.98 28.71
C LEU A 940 -7.28 19.98 29.87
N VAL A 941 -7.49 21.27 29.61
CA VAL A 941 -7.49 22.31 30.65
C VAL A 941 -8.64 22.11 31.65
N ALA A 942 -9.85 21.78 31.17
CA ALA A 942 -10.98 21.48 32.06
C ALA A 942 -10.75 20.23 32.91
N ALA A 943 -10.11 19.20 32.36
CA ALA A 943 -9.72 18.02 33.11
C ALA A 943 -8.62 18.35 34.15
N ALA A 944 -7.60 19.13 33.77
CA ALA A 944 -6.53 19.57 34.66
C ALA A 944 -7.06 20.35 35.88
N GLN A 945 -8.04 21.24 35.66
CA GLN A 945 -8.70 22.07 36.70
C GLN A 945 -9.38 21.25 37.81
N THR A 946 -9.66 19.96 37.60
CA THR A 946 -10.22 19.08 38.64
C THR A 946 -9.22 18.66 39.72
N GLY A 947 -7.91 18.88 39.49
CA GLY A 947 -6.83 18.41 40.37
C GLY A 947 -6.61 16.88 40.39
N LYS A 948 -7.46 16.10 39.70
CA LYS A 948 -7.36 14.63 39.60
C LYS A 948 -6.21 14.17 38.71
N ILE A 949 -5.88 12.89 38.76
CA ILE A 949 -4.86 12.31 37.88
C ILE A 949 -5.41 12.27 36.44
N ILE A 950 -4.68 12.78 35.46
CA ILE A 950 -5.15 12.84 34.06
C ILE A 950 -4.43 11.79 33.22
N ASN A 951 -5.14 10.74 32.78
CA ASN A 951 -4.59 9.71 31.90
C ASN A 951 -4.93 10.01 30.43
N ILE A 952 -3.95 10.40 29.63
CA ILE A 952 -4.17 10.78 28.23
C ILE A 952 -3.85 9.59 27.30
N LYS A 953 -4.86 9.03 26.63
CA LYS A 953 -4.64 8.01 25.59
C LYS A 953 -4.10 8.63 24.31
N LYS A 954 -3.04 8.06 23.73
CA LYS A 954 -2.47 8.54 22.46
C LYS A 954 -3.48 8.40 21.32
N GLY A 955 -3.60 9.45 20.52
CA GLY A 955 -4.38 9.41 19.29
C GLY A 955 -3.82 8.40 18.29
N GLN A 956 -4.70 7.60 17.68
CA GLN A 956 -4.31 6.56 16.71
C GLN A 956 -3.58 7.11 15.46
N PHE A 957 -3.71 8.41 15.17
CA PHE A 957 -3.00 9.10 14.09
C PHE A 957 -1.89 10.05 14.60
N CYS A 958 -1.49 9.92 15.87
CA CYS A 958 -0.48 10.77 16.50
C CYS A 958 0.83 10.00 16.74
N ALA A 959 1.94 10.66 16.43
CA ALA A 959 3.27 10.28 16.88
C ALA A 959 3.39 10.42 18.42
N PRO A 960 4.29 9.67 19.09
CA PRO A 960 4.46 9.73 20.54
C PRO A 960 4.85 11.12 21.07
N SER A 961 5.60 11.93 20.32
CA SER A 961 5.95 13.32 20.69
C SER A 961 4.75 14.28 20.82
N VAL A 962 3.56 13.89 20.33
CA VAL A 962 2.31 14.62 20.61
C VAL A 962 1.91 14.49 22.08
N MET A 963 2.32 13.43 22.76
CA MET A 963 1.96 13.14 24.15
C MET A 963 2.71 14.01 25.14
N GLU A 964 3.98 14.34 24.88
CA GLU A 964 4.73 15.38 25.60
C GLU A 964 3.95 16.70 25.60
N ASN A 965 3.60 17.20 24.40
CA ASN A 965 2.82 18.42 24.21
C ASN A 965 1.42 18.37 24.85
N SER A 966 0.82 17.18 24.99
CA SER A 966 -0.50 17.00 25.60
C SER A 966 -0.43 16.92 27.12
N ALA A 967 0.62 16.29 27.66
CA ALA A 967 0.91 16.27 29.08
C ALA A 967 1.30 17.67 29.58
N GLU A 968 2.08 18.42 28.80
CA GLU A 968 2.52 19.77 29.19
C GLU A 968 1.36 20.77 29.27
N LYS A 969 0.30 20.61 28.46
CA LYS A 969 -0.94 21.38 28.62
C LYS A 969 -1.62 21.16 29.97
N ILE A 970 -1.54 19.96 30.55
CA ILE A 970 -2.08 19.65 31.89
C ILE A 970 -1.23 20.32 32.97
N ARG A 971 0.10 20.25 32.85
CA ARG A 971 1.04 20.90 33.79
C ARG A 971 0.92 22.42 33.79
N LEU A 972 0.90 23.03 32.61
CA LEU A 972 0.72 24.47 32.44
C LEU A 972 -0.65 24.97 32.93
N ALA A 973 -1.67 24.11 32.91
CA ALA A 973 -2.98 24.38 33.53
C ALA A 973 -2.97 24.26 35.07
N GLY A 974 -1.86 23.85 35.69
CA GLY A 974 -1.66 23.81 37.14
C GLY A 974 -1.73 22.43 37.79
N ASN A 975 -1.82 21.34 37.02
CA ASN A 975 -1.94 19.99 37.55
C ASN A 975 -0.70 19.13 37.19
N PRO A 976 0.13 18.72 38.17
CA PRO A 976 1.31 17.89 37.91
C PRO A 976 0.97 16.40 37.74
N ASN A 977 -0.24 15.96 38.12
CA ASN A 977 -0.66 14.56 38.16
C ASN A 977 -1.12 14.09 36.77
N VAL A 978 -0.20 13.88 35.84
CA VAL A 978 -0.50 13.46 34.46
C VAL A 978 0.18 12.14 34.11
N MET A 979 -0.48 11.32 33.28
CA MET A 979 0.03 10.05 32.75
C MET A 979 -0.29 9.96 31.25
N VAL A 980 0.53 9.22 30.50
CA VAL A 980 0.34 9.03 29.04
C VAL A 980 0.18 7.55 28.71
N CYS A 981 -0.69 7.23 27.77
CA CYS A 981 -1.12 5.86 27.51
C CYS A 981 -1.00 5.47 26.03
N GLU A 982 -0.17 4.47 25.72
CA GLU A 982 -0.03 3.89 24.37
C GLU A 982 -1.21 2.97 24.07
N ARG A 983 -1.67 2.95 22.81
CA ARG A 983 -2.71 2.05 22.30
C ARG A 983 -2.55 1.67 20.82
N GLY A 984 -1.36 1.88 20.25
CA GLY A 984 -1.04 1.68 18.85
C GLY A 984 -1.21 2.93 17.96
N THR A 985 -0.67 2.82 16.74
CA THR A 985 -0.78 3.78 15.64
C THR A 985 -1.41 3.10 14.42
N MET A 986 -2.34 3.78 13.76
CA MET A 986 -3.09 3.28 12.61
C MET A 986 -2.43 3.72 11.30
N PHE A 987 -1.89 2.78 10.53
CA PHE A 987 -1.21 3.03 9.25
C PHE A 987 -2.07 2.60 8.05
N GLY A 988 -3.22 3.23 7.87
CA GLY A 988 -4.14 2.95 6.76
C GLY A 988 -5.34 2.10 7.16
N TYR A 989 -5.41 0.85 6.71
CA TYR A 989 -6.54 -0.06 6.96
C TYR A 989 -6.77 -0.36 8.46
N ASN A 990 -7.90 -1.01 8.77
CA ASN A 990 -8.58 -1.16 10.07
C ASN A 990 -7.80 -1.74 11.28
N ASP A 991 -6.47 -1.72 11.33
CA ASP A 991 -5.68 -2.32 12.41
C ASP A 991 -4.77 -1.30 13.12
N LEU A 992 -4.41 -1.61 14.37
CA LEU A 992 -3.55 -0.77 15.21
C LEU A 992 -2.21 -1.46 15.45
N ILE A 993 -1.12 -0.77 15.10
CA ILE A 993 0.23 -1.29 15.28
C ILE A 993 0.84 -0.66 16.54
N VAL A 994 1.09 -1.47 17.55
CA VAL A 994 1.89 -1.08 18.72
C VAL A 994 3.36 -1.15 18.35
N ASP A 995 4.01 0.01 18.24
CA ASP A 995 5.45 0.11 18.09
C ASP A 995 6.10 0.19 19.48
N PRO A 996 6.92 -0.79 19.90
CA PRO A 996 7.53 -0.77 21.24
C PRO A 996 8.42 0.45 21.49
N ARG A 997 8.94 1.08 20.43
CA ARG A 997 9.75 2.32 20.54
C ARG A 997 8.95 3.49 21.09
N ASN A 998 7.63 3.51 20.88
CA ASN A 998 6.79 4.57 21.42
C ASN A 998 6.74 4.56 22.95
N PHE A 999 6.86 3.41 23.62
CA PHE A 999 6.91 3.36 25.07
C PHE A 999 8.11 4.13 25.61
N GLU A 1000 9.28 3.95 24.98
CA GLU A 1000 10.51 4.69 25.32
C GLU A 1000 10.41 6.17 24.94
N TRP A 1001 9.99 6.50 23.71
CA TRP A 1001 9.86 7.90 23.28
C TRP A 1001 8.83 8.68 24.09
N MET A 1002 7.77 8.06 24.61
CA MET A 1002 6.82 8.75 25.49
C MET A 1002 7.37 9.02 26.89
N ARG A 1003 8.49 8.42 27.32
CA ARG A 1003 9.16 8.79 28.58
C ARG A 1003 9.68 10.24 28.54
N GLU A 1004 9.96 10.78 27.36
CA GLU A 1004 10.29 12.21 27.15
C GLU A 1004 9.19 13.14 27.70
N ALA A 1005 7.93 12.67 27.76
CA ALA A 1005 6.84 13.39 28.37
C ALA A 1005 6.98 13.58 29.90
N ASN A 1006 7.96 12.95 30.56
CA ASN A 1006 8.25 13.06 32.00
C ASN A 1006 7.06 12.73 32.93
N CYS A 1007 6.39 11.61 32.65
CA CYS A 1007 5.27 11.07 33.43
C CYS A 1007 5.16 9.54 33.27
N PRO A 1008 4.38 8.84 34.14
CA PRO A 1008 4.15 7.41 34.00
C PRO A 1008 3.58 7.02 32.63
N VAL A 1009 4.16 5.98 32.03
CA VAL A 1009 3.74 5.44 30.73
C VAL A 1009 2.89 4.19 30.92
N VAL A 1010 1.65 4.23 30.42
CA VAL A 1010 0.67 3.14 30.51
C VAL A 1010 0.51 2.44 29.16
N ALA A 1011 0.34 1.11 29.16
CA ALA A 1011 0.02 0.34 27.95
C ALA A 1011 -1.45 -0.11 27.92
N ASP A 1012 -2.25 0.36 26.96
CA ASP A 1012 -3.59 -0.18 26.67
C ASP A 1012 -3.50 -1.44 25.82
N ILE A 1013 -3.29 -2.57 26.49
CA ILE A 1013 -3.05 -3.87 25.85
C ILE A 1013 -4.31 -4.43 25.16
N THR A 1014 -5.49 -3.88 25.47
CA THR A 1014 -6.78 -4.28 24.89
C THR A 1014 -7.13 -3.50 23.63
N HIS A 1015 -7.16 -2.16 23.69
CA HIS A 1015 -7.48 -1.34 22.52
C HIS A 1015 -6.33 -1.24 21.51
N ALA A 1016 -5.13 -1.69 21.88
CA ALA A 1016 -4.03 -1.99 20.97
C ALA A 1016 -4.41 -3.00 19.86
N LEU A 1017 -5.37 -3.88 20.14
CA LEU A 1017 -5.77 -4.98 19.25
C LEU A 1017 -7.21 -4.80 18.74
N GLN A 1018 -7.73 -3.57 18.84
CA GLN A 1018 -9.05 -3.20 18.35
C GLN A 1018 -9.00 -2.96 16.84
N GLN A 1019 -9.95 -3.55 16.12
CA GLN A 1019 -10.14 -3.33 14.69
C GLN A 1019 -11.44 -2.54 14.44
N PRO A 1020 -11.36 -1.20 14.24
CA PRO A 1020 -12.53 -0.38 13.95
C PRO A 1020 -13.24 -0.89 12.69
N ALA A 1021 -14.56 -1.10 12.77
CA ALA A 1021 -15.35 -1.67 11.68
C ALA A 1021 -14.85 -3.05 11.15
N GLY A 1022 -14.22 -3.86 12.01
CA GLY A 1022 -13.67 -5.17 11.64
C GLY A 1022 -14.70 -6.29 11.39
N LYS A 1023 -15.92 -6.20 11.92
CA LYS A 1023 -16.93 -7.28 11.83
C LYS A 1023 -18.21 -6.82 11.14
N LYS A 1024 -18.52 -7.37 9.96
CA LYS A 1024 -19.84 -7.18 9.32
C LYS A 1024 -20.92 -7.92 10.12
N LEU A 1025 -22.09 -7.28 10.28
CA LEU A 1025 -23.27 -7.86 10.90
C LEU A 1025 -24.28 -8.29 9.83
N ASP A 1026 -24.99 -9.38 10.10
CA ASP A 1026 -26.14 -9.79 9.29
C ASP A 1026 -27.21 -8.68 9.36
N GLY A 1027 -27.48 -8.04 8.21
CA GLY A 1027 -28.24 -6.79 8.12
C GLY A 1027 -27.46 -5.56 7.63
N GLY A 1028 -26.17 -5.71 7.28
CA GLY A 1028 -25.39 -4.68 6.58
C GLY A 1028 -24.71 -3.63 7.46
N GLY A 1029 -24.92 -3.69 8.78
CA GLY A 1029 -24.15 -2.91 9.75
C GLY A 1029 -22.72 -3.43 9.94
N VAL A 1030 -21.88 -2.65 10.62
CA VAL A 1030 -20.51 -3.04 10.95
C VAL A 1030 -20.21 -2.75 12.43
N ALA A 1031 -19.66 -3.73 13.12
CA ALA A 1031 -19.23 -3.68 14.51
C ALA A 1031 -17.70 -3.64 14.63
N SER A 1032 -17.21 -3.26 15.82
CA SER A 1032 -15.81 -3.38 16.20
C SER A 1032 -15.39 -4.86 16.23
N GLY A 1033 -14.26 -5.16 15.59
CA GLY A 1033 -13.54 -6.42 15.74
C GLY A 1033 -12.34 -6.27 16.68
N GLY A 1034 -11.57 -7.33 16.84
CA GLY A 1034 -10.30 -7.31 17.55
C GLY A 1034 -9.68 -8.70 17.70
N LEU A 1035 -8.41 -8.72 18.09
CA LEU A 1035 -7.55 -9.91 18.16
C LEU A 1035 -7.20 -10.27 19.61
N ARG A 1036 -8.20 -10.66 20.41
CA ARG A 1036 -8.08 -10.94 21.86
C ARG A 1036 -6.92 -11.89 22.19
N GLU A 1037 -6.71 -12.89 21.36
CA GLU A 1037 -5.65 -13.91 21.47
C GLU A 1037 -4.23 -13.32 21.46
N LEU A 1038 -4.04 -12.10 20.94
CA LEU A 1038 -2.76 -11.40 20.94
C LEU A 1038 -2.55 -10.50 22.17
N ILE A 1039 -3.54 -10.36 23.07
CA ILE A 1039 -3.41 -9.53 24.29
C ILE A 1039 -2.17 -9.97 25.12
N PRO A 1040 -1.92 -11.26 25.38
CA PRO A 1040 -0.69 -11.68 26.05
C PRO A 1040 0.59 -11.29 25.31
N CYS A 1041 0.59 -11.27 23.97
CA CYS A 1041 1.76 -10.87 23.18
C CYS A 1041 2.10 -9.38 23.38
N ILE A 1042 1.09 -8.51 23.28
CA ILE A 1042 1.26 -7.07 23.50
C ILE A 1042 1.59 -6.77 24.97
N ALA A 1043 0.94 -7.47 25.91
CA ALA A 1043 1.20 -7.32 27.34
C ALA A 1043 2.63 -7.70 27.71
N ARG A 1044 3.11 -8.88 27.29
CA ARG A 1044 4.51 -9.31 27.46
C ARG A 1044 5.49 -8.30 26.90
N THR A 1045 5.21 -7.76 25.72
CA THR A 1045 6.05 -6.75 25.06
C THR A 1045 6.11 -5.47 25.89
N ALA A 1046 4.96 -4.98 26.38
CA ALA A 1046 4.90 -3.76 27.19
C ALA A 1046 5.65 -3.91 28.52
N VAL A 1047 5.45 -5.01 29.26
CA VAL A 1047 6.17 -5.22 30.52
C VAL A 1047 7.66 -5.50 30.30
N ALA A 1048 8.07 -6.14 29.20
CA ALA A 1048 9.47 -6.34 28.87
C ALA A 1048 10.20 -5.01 28.59
N VAL A 1049 9.54 -4.03 27.96
CA VAL A 1049 10.05 -2.65 27.81
C VAL A 1049 9.99 -1.87 29.13
N GLY A 1050 9.19 -2.32 30.10
CA GLY A 1050 9.14 -1.72 31.44
C GLY A 1050 8.20 -0.52 31.52
N VAL A 1051 6.98 -0.64 31.01
CA VAL A 1051 5.91 0.35 31.26
C VAL A 1051 5.58 0.44 32.76
N ASP A 1052 5.02 1.57 33.19
CA ASP A 1052 4.70 1.82 34.60
C ASP A 1052 3.32 1.28 34.98
N GLY A 1053 2.40 1.19 34.02
CA GLY A 1053 1.08 0.60 34.23
C GLY A 1053 0.51 -0.11 33.01
N ILE A 1054 -0.42 -1.03 33.27
CA ILE A 1054 -1.19 -1.74 32.25
C ILE A 1054 -2.65 -1.30 32.32
N PHE A 1055 -3.22 -0.90 31.18
CA PHE A 1055 -4.65 -0.72 31.00
C PHE A 1055 -5.21 -1.96 30.28
N MET A 1056 -6.18 -2.63 30.90
CA MET A 1056 -6.79 -3.83 30.36
C MET A 1056 -8.29 -3.87 30.67
N GLU A 1057 -9.11 -3.93 29.62
CA GLU A 1057 -10.54 -4.21 29.80
C GLU A 1057 -10.77 -5.70 30.08
N VAL A 1058 -11.50 -6.01 31.15
CA VAL A 1058 -11.74 -7.38 31.63
C VAL A 1058 -13.25 -7.60 31.78
N HIS A 1059 -13.73 -8.78 31.40
CA HIS A 1059 -15.15 -9.14 31.47
C HIS A 1059 -15.34 -10.63 31.79
N ASP A 1060 -16.43 -10.98 32.48
CA ASP A 1060 -16.76 -12.37 32.85
C ASP A 1060 -17.22 -13.22 31.65
N ASP A 1061 -18.11 -12.69 30.81
CA ASP A 1061 -18.39 -13.21 29.45
C ASP A 1061 -18.08 -12.23 28.29
N PRO A 1062 -16.82 -12.16 27.81
CA PRO A 1062 -16.42 -11.32 26.67
C PRO A 1062 -17.08 -11.65 25.32
N LEU A 1063 -17.87 -12.72 25.19
CA LEU A 1063 -18.60 -13.04 23.96
C LEU A 1063 -19.97 -12.37 23.91
N SER A 1064 -20.61 -12.21 25.07
CA SER A 1064 -21.91 -11.53 25.22
C SER A 1064 -21.78 -10.03 25.52
N ALA A 1065 -20.57 -9.56 25.87
CA ALA A 1065 -20.29 -8.15 26.19
C ALA A 1065 -20.81 -7.16 25.11
N PRO A 1066 -21.61 -6.14 25.47
CA PRO A 1066 -22.35 -5.29 24.55
C PRO A 1066 -21.46 -4.27 23.80
N VAL A 1067 -20.25 -3.99 24.29
CA VAL A 1067 -19.34 -2.99 23.70
C VAL A 1067 -17.91 -3.49 23.66
N ASP A 1068 -17.36 -3.63 22.45
CA ASP A 1068 -15.97 -4.04 22.16
C ASP A 1068 -15.55 -5.37 22.82
N GLY A 1069 -16.49 -6.30 23.04
CA GLY A 1069 -16.23 -7.66 23.53
C GLY A 1069 -15.01 -8.35 22.91
N PRO A 1070 -14.79 -8.30 21.57
CA PRO A 1070 -13.60 -8.88 20.91
C PRO A 1070 -12.23 -8.38 21.39
N THR A 1071 -12.14 -7.32 22.20
CA THR A 1071 -10.89 -6.83 22.80
C THR A 1071 -10.83 -6.94 24.33
N GLN A 1072 -11.87 -7.44 24.99
CA GLN A 1072 -11.88 -7.62 26.45
C GLN A 1072 -11.26 -8.97 26.84
N TRP A 1073 -10.44 -8.98 27.90
CA TRP A 1073 -9.84 -10.20 28.44
C TRP A 1073 -10.84 -10.99 29.33
N PRO A 1074 -10.88 -12.33 29.29
CA PRO A 1074 -11.80 -13.11 30.12
C PRO A 1074 -11.32 -13.13 31.58
N LEU A 1075 -12.19 -12.75 32.52
CA LEU A 1075 -11.89 -12.65 33.95
C LEU A 1075 -11.23 -13.91 34.52
N ARG A 1076 -11.68 -15.10 34.09
CA ARG A 1076 -11.14 -16.40 34.54
C ARG A 1076 -9.66 -16.66 34.19
N HIS A 1077 -9.10 -15.91 33.23
CA HIS A 1077 -7.68 -15.99 32.84
C HIS A 1077 -6.90 -14.73 33.25
N LEU A 1078 -7.49 -13.84 34.07
CA LEU A 1078 -6.83 -12.61 34.50
C LEU A 1078 -5.63 -12.91 35.40
N GLU A 1079 -5.80 -13.84 36.35
CA GLU A 1079 -4.77 -14.21 37.32
C GLU A 1079 -3.54 -14.83 36.65
N GLU A 1080 -3.76 -15.89 35.87
CA GLU A 1080 -2.75 -16.59 35.05
C GLU A 1080 -1.91 -15.62 34.20
N LEU A 1081 -2.56 -14.67 33.51
CA LEU A 1081 -1.85 -13.67 32.71
C LEU A 1081 -1.05 -12.68 33.57
N LEU A 1082 -1.60 -12.21 34.70
CA LEU A 1082 -0.89 -11.26 35.57
C LEU A 1082 0.32 -11.90 36.25
N GLU A 1083 0.26 -13.18 36.62
CA GLU A 1083 1.42 -13.94 37.15
C GLU A 1083 2.58 -13.98 36.14
N GLU A 1084 2.29 -14.29 34.87
CA GLU A 1084 3.30 -14.27 33.79
C GLU A 1084 3.92 -12.88 33.61
N LEU A 1085 3.08 -11.83 33.60
CA LEU A 1085 3.52 -10.45 33.40
C LEU A 1085 4.37 -9.92 34.57
N ILE A 1086 4.02 -10.28 35.81
CA ILE A 1086 4.84 -9.98 37.01
C ILE A 1086 6.22 -10.65 36.90
N ALA A 1087 6.27 -11.92 36.48
CA ALA A 1087 7.53 -12.65 36.34
C ALA A 1087 8.47 -11.97 35.32
N ILE A 1088 7.94 -11.56 34.15
CA ILE A 1088 8.73 -10.85 33.13
C ILE A 1088 9.19 -9.47 33.64
N ALA A 1089 8.28 -8.71 34.27
CA ALA A 1089 8.58 -7.37 34.76
C ALA A 1089 9.65 -7.35 35.87
N ARG A 1090 9.75 -8.40 36.68
CA ARG A 1090 10.80 -8.57 37.70
C ARG A 1090 12.17 -8.93 37.13
N VAL A 1091 12.23 -9.53 35.94
CA VAL A 1091 13.49 -9.98 35.30
C VAL A 1091 14.04 -8.93 34.32
N THR A 1092 13.18 -8.12 33.70
CA THR A 1092 13.62 -7.14 32.70
C THR A 1092 14.43 -5.99 33.30
N LYS A 1093 15.34 -5.45 32.48
CA LYS A 1093 16.02 -4.17 32.72
C LYS A 1093 15.45 -3.02 31.88
N GLY A 1094 14.25 -3.18 31.31
CA GLY A 1094 13.66 -2.22 30.36
C GLY A 1094 13.60 -0.77 30.84
N LYS A 1095 13.36 -0.54 32.14
CA LYS A 1095 13.38 0.82 32.75
C LYS A 1095 14.80 1.44 32.85
N GLN A 1096 15.86 0.68 32.62
CA GLN A 1096 17.26 1.14 32.71
C GLN A 1096 17.78 1.58 31.34
N GLN A 1097 18.00 2.88 31.15
CA GLN A 1097 18.69 3.37 29.95
C GLN A 1097 20.16 2.93 29.95
N PHE A 1098 20.57 2.24 28.88
CA PHE A 1098 21.98 1.95 28.64
C PHE A 1098 22.72 3.25 28.32
N LYS A 1099 23.83 3.49 29.03
CA LYS A 1099 24.84 4.47 28.58
C LYS A 1099 25.56 3.88 27.39
N ILE A 1100 25.12 4.23 26.19
CA ILE A 1100 25.75 3.81 24.94
C ILE A 1100 27.04 4.61 24.78
N ASP A 1101 28.17 3.98 25.09
CA ASP A 1101 29.46 4.51 24.71
C ASP A 1101 29.65 4.34 23.19
N LEU A 1102 29.83 5.47 22.50
CA LEU A 1102 30.08 5.53 21.05
C LEU A 1102 31.57 5.71 20.73
N THR A 1103 32.45 5.72 21.74
CA THR A 1103 33.89 5.68 21.49
C THR A 1103 34.24 4.37 20.77
N PRO A 1104 35.09 4.42 19.72
CA PRO A 1104 35.53 3.19 19.07
C PRO A 1104 36.27 2.32 20.07
N TYR A 1105 35.82 1.07 20.24
CA TYR A 1105 36.56 0.08 21.01
C TYR A 1105 37.98 -0.05 20.46
N ARG A 1106 38.97 0.12 21.33
CA ARG A 1106 40.39 -0.08 21.07
C ARG A 1106 40.90 -1.07 22.10
N ASP A 1107 41.55 -2.12 21.63
CA ASP A 1107 42.26 -3.11 22.45
C ASP A 1107 43.42 -2.45 23.24
#